data_AF-A0A099KZU1-F1
#
_entry.id   AF-A0A099KZU1-F1
#
_cell.length_a   1.000
_cell.length_b   1.000
_cell.length_c   1.000
_cell.angle_alpha   90.00
_cell.angle_beta   90.00
_cell.angle_gamma   90.00
#
_symmetry.space_group_name_H-M   'P 1'
#
loop_
_entity.id
_entity.type
_entity.pdbx_description
1 polymer ?
#
loop_
_entity_poly.entity_id
_entity_poly.type
_entity_poly.pdbx_seq_one_letter_code
_entity_poly.pdbx_strand_id
1 'polypeptide(L)'
;MLLLCKARIVILAANHSERRHAGLITLFALALVSAAVLNFEVLLTRHIAIEHWHHLTTVVIAIALLGFGVAGSVAMLLSKSIISHYRGFLLLCSLALVLSFPISQLLASMIPLNMLALPWFGQQFFYLLLYALCWLPPFFLAGLYIIVNFMRWPRVISRLYGADLIGAALGAALALFMLEFDQFAFGMLLSPLLAMVALLLLLSRLAAKIAIITLIIASISILLFSGQQLLPATQVNAFKELSIRQNQLDAKLLWQRDSAQSRLSMVSSSGQHASPGLSLNSESAALPQWQLFLDGAQATPILLSADKGTSKAVFAQSIYAAPYQLLKRQPDVLLLGADPSWNSWTAYWQQANSITLIDQHKHLLPLLTAVNAMAEDNSTEQVSKIIPEQVKIANLHPRRFVETTTQYFDLIMASIGSDPVGSAAFSTNYLMTLQGLSSAFAQLEPNGVLAISNIMAPLPRDNLRVINTVVTMLRQQQLAPRQHLLVIRDWRTLLLLVSKQPINKQQAEKLYLWSQQWRFDLAAFPGLTREQANRYHIKSGVLYFDLIAALTDPASEVKSADLTNQYAFDIAPSTDHKPYLFHSFRWQSLGQLIADLPQRWPLLVGWGYILSLASLALIAPLALIFIMLPLYMNRQPQPSEYRKFRPLVYFSCLGFGFMAIEIALLQQTILLLDSLTSALATVLSAVLIGSGAGSILFGAKTISPSRLMLLIWLYSAVLFSAFIGFLELFQATLAWSHLARISLVFIVIAVLTMPLGLLLPYGLRRLPEQQPMLLAWCWAINGFASVTGVLVAPIIAMEFGLQVLLASALCCYLLAGWVNLASTRS
;
A
#
# COMPACT_ATOMS: atom_id res chain seq x y z
N MET A 1 59.02 36.66 -14.58
CA MET A 1 58.01 35.97 -15.41
C MET A 1 57.74 34.52 -14.98
N LEU A 2 58.76 33.71 -14.64
CA LEU A 2 58.60 32.33 -14.12
C LEU A 2 57.92 32.22 -12.73
N LEU A 3 58.05 33.21 -11.86
CA LEU A 3 57.38 33.25 -10.54
C LEU A 3 55.86 33.52 -10.63
N LEU A 4 55.41 34.31 -11.60
CA LEU A 4 53.97 34.55 -11.88
C LEU A 4 53.29 33.32 -12.49
N CYS A 5 54.03 32.48 -13.23
CA CYS A 5 53.51 31.24 -13.79
C CYS A 5 53.36 30.15 -12.72
N LYS A 6 54.30 30.03 -11.77
CA LYS A 6 54.18 29.13 -10.61
C LYS A 6 53.04 29.55 -9.66
N ALA A 7 52.84 30.85 -9.41
CA ALA A 7 51.71 31.33 -8.61
C ALA A 7 50.35 31.05 -9.27
N ARG A 8 50.23 31.21 -10.60
CA ARG A 8 49.01 30.83 -11.34
C ARG A 8 48.74 29.33 -11.32
N ILE A 9 49.77 28.48 -11.42
CA ILE A 9 49.63 27.01 -11.39
C ILE A 9 49.28 26.53 -9.97
N VAL A 10 49.82 27.13 -8.92
CA VAL A 10 49.47 26.81 -7.52
C VAL A 10 48.06 27.33 -7.17
N ILE A 11 47.63 28.49 -7.68
CA ILE A 11 46.26 29.01 -7.51
C ILE A 11 45.25 28.21 -8.35
N LEU A 12 45.62 27.69 -9.52
CA LEU A 12 44.80 26.79 -10.33
C LEU A 12 44.71 25.38 -9.72
N ALA A 13 45.80 24.87 -9.13
CA ALA A 13 45.82 23.59 -8.41
C ALA A 13 45.09 23.65 -7.06
N ALA A 14 45.21 24.76 -6.31
CA ALA A 14 44.44 25.03 -5.11
C ALA A 14 42.95 25.27 -5.41
N ASN A 15 42.61 25.97 -6.51
CA ASN A 15 41.23 26.01 -7.00
C ASN A 15 40.72 24.64 -7.44
N HIS A 16 41.57 23.74 -7.93
CA HIS A 16 41.17 22.39 -8.31
C HIS A 16 40.93 21.47 -7.10
N SER A 17 41.70 21.60 -6.02
CA SER A 17 41.52 20.85 -4.77
C SER A 17 40.37 21.39 -3.92
N GLU A 18 40.19 22.72 -3.85
CA GLU A 18 39.00 23.35 -3.24
C GLU A 18 37.72 23.05 -4.02
N ARG A 19 37.74 23.04 -5.36
CA ARG A 19 36.59 22.61 -6.17
C ARG A 19 36.26 21.12 -6.02
N ARG A 20 37.25 20.26 -5.77
CA ARG A 20 37.03 18.82 -5.48
C ARG A 20 36.45 18.60 -4.08
N HIS A 21 36.97 19.26 -3.04
CA HIS A 21 36.46 19.16 -1.67
C HIS A 21 35.08 19.82 -1.52
N ALA A 22 34.85 20.98 -2.13
CA ALA A 22 33.54 21.61 -2.19
C ALA A 22 32.51 20.74 -2.96
N GLY A 23 32.94 19.92 -3.93
CA GLY A 23 32.07 19.01 -4.65
C GLY A 23 31.55 17.85 -3.80
N LEU A 24 32.41 17.22 -2.98
CA LEU A 24 32.02 16.11 -2.11
C LEU A 24 31.08 16.55 -0.98
N ILE A 25 31.37 17.69 -0.35
CA ILE A 25 30.48 18.27 0.68
C ILE A 25 29.11 18.57 0.08
N THR A 26 29.05 19.12 -1.13
CA THR A 26 27.79 19.39 -1.83
C THR A 26 27.01 18.11 -2.11
N LEU A 27 27.68 17.05 -2.58
CA LEU A 27 27.05 15.76 -2.83
C LEU A 27 26.48 15.13 -1.55
N PHE A 28 27.24 15.20 -0.45
CA PHE A 28 26.82 14.64 0.83
C PHE A 28 25.69 15.45 1.47
N ALA A 29 25.76 16.78 1.44
CA ALA A 29 24.68 17.65 1.91
C ALA A 29 23.39 17.45 1.08
N LEU A 30 23.51 17.29 -0.24
CA LEU A 30 22.39 16.96 -1.11
C LEU A 30 21.78 15.61 -0.75
N ALA A 31 22.60 14.56 -0.59
CA ALA A 31 22.12 13.25 -0.16
C ALA A 31 21.39 13.28 1.19
N LEU A 32 21.87 14.09 2.15
CA LEU A 32 21.22 14.28 3.45
C LEU A 32 19.87 15.01 3.34
N VAL A 33 19.76 16.04 2.48
CA VAL A 33 18.48 16.72 2.21
C VAL A 33 17.48 15.75 1.58
N SER A 34 17.91 14.95 0.61
CA SER A 34 17.07 13.92 0.00
C SER A 34 16.67 12.84 0.99
N ALA A 35 17.59 12.39 1.85
CA ALA A 35 17.31 11.45 2.93
C ALA A 35 16.29 12.01 3.94
N ALA A 36 16.41 13.28 4.32
CA ALA A 36 15.49 13.95 5.24
C ALA A 36 14.05 13.94 4.71
N VAL A 37 13.88 14.25 3.43
CA VAL A 37 12.55 14.34 2.81
C VAL A 37 11.93 12.98 2.57
N LEU A 38 12.69 12.00 2.09
CA LEU A 38 12.13 10.65 1.92
C LEU A 38 11.87 9.95 3.26
N ASN A 39 12.68 10.18 4.28
CA ASN A 39 12.38 9.73 5.64
C ASN A 39 11.04 10.32 6.11
N PHE A 40 10.85 11.63 5.90
CA PHE A 40 9.59 12.30 6.24
C PHE A 40 8.41 11.74 5.44
N GLU A 41 8.56 11.55 4.13
CA GLU A 41 7.50 11.01 3.26
C GLU A 41 7.01 9.65 3.75
N VAL A 42 7.93 8.71 3.97
CA VAL A 42 7.61 7.35 4.43
C VAL A 42 6.91 7.38 5.79
N LEU A 43 7.41 8.15 6.75
CA LEU A 43 6.77 8.25 8.06
C LEU A 43 5.42 8.95 7.99
N LEU A 44 5.26 9.94 7.10
CA LEU A 44 4.00 10.65 6.88
C LEU A 44 2.94 9.70 6.33
N THR A 45 3.31 8.71 5.50
CA THR A 45 2.37 7.67 5.05
C THR A 45 1.78 6.87 6.22
N ARG A 46 2.59 6.53 7.23
CA ARG A 46 2.14 5.82 8.43
C ARG A 46 1.37 6.73 9.39
N HIS A 47 1.82 7.98 9.53
CA HIS A 47 1.09 8.99 10.29
C HIS A 47 -0.36 9.11 9.81
N ILE A 48 -0.54 9.26 8.50
CA ILE A 48 -1.84 9.40 7.86
C ILE A 48 -2.63 8.08 7.90
N ALA A 49 -1.99 6.92 7.83
CA ALA A 49 -2.70 5.65 8.03
C ALA A 49 -3.32 5.55 9.44
N ILE A 50 -2.62 6.04 10.47
CA ILE A 50 -3.05 6.04 11.87
C ILE A 50 -4.10 7.13 12.14
N GLU A 51 -3.84 8.37 11.73
CA GLU A 51 -4.78 9.48 11.91
C GLU A 51 -6.06 9.25 11.10
N HIS A 52 -5.88 8.89 9.84
CA HIS A 52 -6.85 8.95 8.76
C HIS A 52 -7.02 7.55 8.15
N TRP A 53 -7.00 7.34 6.84
CA TRP A 53 -6.97 5.98 6.27
C TRP A 53 -5.79 5.90 5.29
N HIS A 54 -5.27 4.69 5.06
CA HIS A 54 -4.13 4.44 4.18
C HIS A 54 -4.31 4.94 2.74
N HIS A 55 -5.52 5.31 2.33
CA HIS A 55 -5.85 5.83 0.98
C HIS A 55 -5.19 7.17 0.68
N LEU A 56 -4.95 7.98 1.70
CA LEU A 56 -4.28 9.27 1.51
C LEU A 56 -2.76 9.11 1.28
N THR A 57 -2.19 7.91 1.45
CA THR A 57 -0.77 7.65 1.15
C THR A 57 -0.42 7.98 -0.30
N THR A 58 -1.27 7.65 -1.28
CA THR A 58 -1.04 8.02 -2.69
C THR A 58 -1.05 9.54 -2.89
N VAL A 59 -1.88 10.24 -2.11
CA VAL A 59 -1.95 11.71 -2.14
C VAL A 59 -0.68 12.33 -1.58
N VAL A 60 -0.08 11.74 -0.53
CA VAL A 60 1.21 12.19 0.03
C VAL A 60 2.32 12.14 -1.02
N ILE A 61 2.45 11.00 -1.71
CA ILE A 61 3.47 10.83 -2.76
C ILE A 61 3.22 11.84 -3.90
N ALA A 62 1.95 12.05 -4.28
CA ALA A 62 1.59 13.05 -5.28
C ALA A 62 1.95 14.48 -4.82
N ILE A 63 1.73 14.84 -3.55
CA ILE A 63 2.12 16.15 -3.00
C ILE A 63 3.65 16.31 -2.97
N ALA A 64 4.37 15.25 -2.63
CA ALA A 64 5.83 15.26 -2.62
C ALA A 64 6.38 15.61 -4.01
N LEU A 65 5.94 14.87 -5.02
CA LEU A 65 6.30 15.10 -6.42
C LEU A 65 5.81 16.46 -6.95
N LEU A 66 4.63 16.92 -6.50
CA LEU A 66 4.12 18.25 -6.80
C LEU A 66 5.05 19.33 -6.24
N GLY A 67 5.54 19.16 -5.00
CA GLY A 67 6.54 20.05 -4.39
C GLY A 67 7.80 20.16 -5.22
N PHE A 68 8.35 19.03 -5.70
CA PHE A 68 9.50 19.01 -6.61
C PHE A 68 9.21 19.71 -7.96
N GLY A 69 8.02 19.51 -8.53
CA GLY A 69 7.60 20.16 -9.78
C GLY A 69 7.43 21.68 -9.64
N VAL A 70 6.78 22.13 -8.57
CA VAL A 70 6.60 23.56 -8.24
C VAL A 70 7.96 24.20 -7.97
N ALA A 71 8.87 23.51 -7.28
CA ALA A 71 10.24 23.97 -7.06
C ALA A 71 10.98 24.25 -8.38
N GLY A 72 10.86 23.37 -9.37
CA GLY A 72 11.43 23.61 -10.71
C GLY A 72 10.81 24.83 -11.41
N SER A 73 9.50 25.01 -11.30
CA SER A 73 8.77 26.15 -11.88
C SER A 73 9.18 27.48 -11.24
N VAL A 74 9.32 27.52 -9.91
CA VAL A 74 9.81 28.70 -9.18
C VAL A 74 11.29 28.96 -9.48
N ALA A 75 12.12 27.92 -9.55
CA ALA A 75 13.53 28.06 -9.90
C ALA A 75 13.74 28.58 -11.33
N MET A 76 12.83 28.26 -12.25
CA MET A 76 12.80 28.82 -13.60
C MET A 76 12.58 30.34 -13.56
N LEU A 77 11.57 30.80 -12.82
CA LEU A 77 11.23 32.22 -12.67
C LEU A 77 12.34 33.01 -11.97
N LEU A 78 12.94 32.43 -10.93
CA LEU A 78 13.98 33.07 -10.11
C LEU A 78 15.41 32.76 -10.57
N SER A 79 15.56 32.16 -11.76
CA SER A 79 16.85 31.61 -12.24
C SER A 79 18.01 32.61 -12.15
N LYS A 80 17.80 33.86 -12.56
CA LYS A 80 18.82 34.94 -12.47
C LYS A 80 19.26 35.21 -11.04
N SER A 81 18.31 35.32 -10.11
CA SER A 81 18.58 35.59 -8.69
C SER A 81 19.30 34.42 -8.02
N ILE A 82 18.85 33.20 -8.29
CA ILE A 82 19.44 31.96 -7.77
C ILE A 82 20.92 31.84 -8.18
N ILE A 83 21.25 32.15 -9.43
CA ILE A 83 22.64 32.06 -9.92
C ILE A 83 23.51 33.14 -9.28
N SER A 84 22.98 34.35 -9.09
CA SER A 84 23.68 35.47 -8.46
C SER A 84 23.93 35.24 -6.96
N HIS A 85 22.97 34.64 -6.25
CA HIS A 85 22.98 34.50 -4.79
C HIS A 85 22.97 33.03 -4.31
N TYR A 86 23.63 32.14 -5.06
CA TYR A 86 23.60 30.68 -4.86
C TYR A 86 23.76 30.23 -3.40
N ARG A 87 24.81 30.71 -2.70
CA ARG A 87 25.07 30.31 -1.30
C ARG A 87 24.00 30.80 -0.34
N GLY A 88 23.54 32.04 -0.50
CA GLY A 88 22.49 32.61 0.35
C GLY A 88 21.17 31.86 0.18
N PHE A 89 20.84 31.50 -1.06
CA PHE A 89 19.66 30.72 -1.38
C PHE A 89 19.72 29.33 -0.73
N LEU A 90 20.81 28.56 -0.92
CA LEU A 90 20.95 27.24 -0.29
C LEU A 90 20.86 27.28 1.24
N LEU A 91 21.45 28.28 1.89
CA LEU A 91 21.36 28.45 3.34
C LEU A 91 19.93 28.74 3.79
N LEU A 92 19.24 29.67 3.11
CA LEU A 92 17.84 29.99 3.41
C LEU A 92 16.93 28.78 3.21
N CYS A 93 17.11 28.04 2.13
CA CYS A 93 16.32 26.83 1.86
C CYS A 93 16.54 25.75 2.90
N SER A 94 17.80 25.53 3.31
CA SER A 94 18.13 24.53 4.33
C SER A 94 17.56 24.92 5.70
N LEU A 95 17.67 26.20 6.08
CA LEU A 95 17.09 26.69 7.33
C LEU A 95 15.56 26.60 7.33
N ALA A 96 14.93 27.03 6.24
CA ALA A 96 13.48 26.93 6.08
C ALA A 96 13.02 25.46 6.07
N LEU A 97 13.79 24.55 5.47
CA LEU A 97 13.48 23.12 5.42
C LEU A 97 13.43 22.51 6.82
N VAL A 98 14.41 22.80 7.68
CA VAL A 98 14.43 22.32 9.07
C VAL A 98 13.15 22.72 9.82
N LEU A 99 12.72 23.97 9.67
CA LEU A 99 11.51 24.47 10.34
C LEU A 99 10.22 23.95 9.67
N SER A 100 10.26 23.66 8.38
CA SER A 100 9.07 23.25 7.62
C SER A 100 8.48 21.92 8.09
N PHE A 101 9.30 20.95 8.53
CA PHE A 101 8.80 19.66 9.00
C PHE A 101 7.83 19.78 10.19
N PRO A 102 8.23 20.34 11.35
CA PRO A 102 7.32 20.47 12.50
C PRO A 102 6.18 21.45 12.25
N ILE A 103 6.41 22.55 11.50
CA ILE A 103 5.35 23.52 11.19
C ILE A 103 4.25 22.88 10.33
N SER A 104 4.64 22.12 9.31
CA SER A 104 3.69 21.42 8.42
C SER A 104 2.82 20.45 9.21
N GLN A 105 3.45 19.69 10.12
CA GLN A 105 2.76 18.75 11.01
C GLN A 105 1.74 19.46 11.92
N LEU A 106 2.15 20.57 12.53
CA LEU A 106 1.26 21.35 13.39
C LEU A 106 0.08 21.93 12.62
N LEU A 107 0.34 22.56 11.46
CA LEU A 107 -0.73 23.14 10.64
C LEU A 107 -1.72 22.08 10.15
N ALA A 108 -1.23 20.92 9.70
CA ALA A 108 -2.09 19.83 9.26
C ALA A 108 -3.02 19.33 10.36
N SER A 109 -2.53 19.23 11.60
CA SER A 109 -3.33 18.80 12.77
C SER A 109 -4.46 19.77 13.16
N MET A 110 -4.40 21.03 12.70
CA MET A 110 -5.44 22.03 12.98
C MET A 110 -6.61 21.97 11.98
N ILE A 111 -6.51 21.15 10.93
CA ILE A 111 -7.51 21.10 9.87
C ILE A 111 -8.59 20.07 10.23
N PRO A 112 -9.88 20.48 10.33
CA PRO A 112 -10.97 19.58 10.71
C PRO A 112 -11.44 18.73 9.51
N LEU A 113 -10.54 17.90 8.98
CA LEU A 113 -10.82 17.02 7.85
C LEU A 113 -11.63 15.79 8.29
N ASN A 114 -12.84 15.66 7.75
CA ASN A 114 -13.65 14.46 7.85
C ASN A 114 -13.82 13.83 6.47
N MET A 115 -13.04 12.78 6.19
CA MET A 115 -13.12 12.07 4.91
C MET A 115 -14.49 11.43 4.67
N LEU A 116 -15.15 10.91 5.72
CA LEU A 116 -16.47 10.31 5.57
C LEU A 116 -17.52 11.37 5.18
N ALA A 117 -17.27 12.66 5.33
CA ALA A 117 -18.22 13.70 4.98
C ALA A 117 -18.10 14.22 3.53
N LEU A 118 -17.07 13.82 2.76
CA LEU A 118 -16.78 14.37 1.42
C LEU A 118 -17.95 14.36 0.42
N PRO A 119 -18.71 13.26 0.21
CA PRO A 119 -19.77 13.18 -0.81
C PRO A 119 -20.96 14.07 -0.50
N TRP A 120 -21.16 14.37 0.78
CA TRP A 120 -22.30 15.14 1.27
C TRP A 120 -21.95 16.61 1.46
N PHE A 121 -20.68 16.93 1.71
CA PHE A 121 -20.23 18.27 2.02
C PHE A 121 -19.04 18.71 1.16
N GLY A 122 -19.32 19.57 0.17
CA GLY A 122 -18.30 20.15 -0.71
C GLY A 122 -17.13 20.83 0.03
N GLN A 123 -17.40 21.41 1.20
CA GLN A 123 -16.39 22.04 2.06
C GLN A 123 -15.27 21.08 2.47
N GLN A 124 -15.56 19.79 2.61
CA GLN A 124 -14.54 18.79 2.99
C GLN A 124 -13.50 18.61 1.88
N PHE A 125 -13.84 18.82 0.61
CA PHE A 125 -12.86 18.83 -0.47
C PHE A 125 -11.89 20.00 -0.34
N PHE A 126 -12.36 21.16 0.13
CA PHE A 126 -11.49 22.29 0.44
C PHE A 126 -10.56 21.98 1.63
N TYR A 127 -11.07 21.35 2.69
CA TYR A 127 -10.22 20.90 3.80
C TYR A 127 -9.21 19.84 3.38
N LEU A 128 -9.57 18.92 2.48
CA LEU A 128 -8.64 17.95 1.93
C LEU A 128 -7.52 18.65 1.15
N LEU A 129 -7.86 19.65 0.33
CA LEU A 129 -6.86 20.46 -0.37
C LEU A 129 -5.97 21.24 0.60
N LEU A 130 -6.54 21.87 1.62
CA LEU A 130 -5.77 22.62 2.63
C LEU A 130 -4.82 21.68 3.40
N TYR A 131 -5.31 20.49 3.78
CA TYR A 131 -4.53 19.45 4.44
C TYR A 131 -3.36 18.99 3.56
N ALA A 132 -3.63 18.73 2.28
CA ALA A 132 -2.60 18.41 1.30
C ALA A 132 -1.55 19.53 1.16
N LEU A 133 -1.98 20.79 1.10
CA LEU A 133 -1.11 21.95 0.95
C LEU A 133 -0.24 22.21 2.20
N CYS A 134 -0.69 21.83 3.40
CA CYS A 134 0.14 21.91 4.60
C CYS A 134 1.41 21.07 4.51
N TRP A 135 1.39 19.96 3.77
CA TRP A 135 2.56 19.08 3.59
C TRP A 135 3.49 19.51 2.45
N LEU A 136 3.06 20.41 1.57
CA LEU A 136 3.84 20.88 0.42
C LEU A 136 5.19 21.55 0.77
N PRO A 137 5.31 22.39 1.83
CA PRO A 137 6.52 23.16 2.11
C PRO A 137 7.83 22.35 2.22
N PRO A 138 7.93 21.24 3.00
CA PRO A 138 9.18 20.47 3.08
C PRO A 138 9.62 19.91 1.73
N PHE A 139 8.67 19.38 0.94
CA PHE A 139 8.96 18.84 -0.40
C PHE A 139 9.38 19.94 -1.39
N PHE A 140 8.68 21.08 -1.36
CA PHE A 140 9.03 22.24 -2.17
C PHE A 140 10.44 22.75 -1.85
N LEU A 141 10.77 22.94 -0.57
CA LEU A 141 12.06 23.48 -0.15
C LEU A 141 13.22 22.55 -0.47
N ALA A 142 13.05 21.24 -0.30
CA ALA A 142 14.07 20.27 -0.69
C ALA A 142 14.21 20.15 -2.21
N GLY A 143 13.10 20.14 -2.95
CA GLY A 143 13.16 20.15 -4.41
C GLY A 143 13.85 21.40 -4.96
N LEU A 144 13.64 22.53 -4.28
CA LEU A 144 14.27 23.79 -4.62
C LEU A 144 15.77 23.79 -4.26
N TYR A 145 16.16 23.16 -3.15
CA TYR A 145 17.57 22.88 -2.83
C TYR A 145 18.26 22.03 -3.92
N ILE A 146 17.62 20.95 -4.37
CA ILE A 146 18.15 20.02 -5.37
C ILE A 146 18.31 20.71 -6.73
N ILE A 147 17.26 21.39 -7.22
CA ILE A 147 17.31 22.02 -8.55
C ILE A 147 18.33 23.16 -8.62
N VAL A 148 18.52 23.92 -7.53
CA VAL A 148 19.55 24.97 -7.43
C VAL A 148 20.96 24.38 -7.61
N ASN A 149 21.22 23.21 -7.03
CA ASN A 149 22.49 22.51 -7.22
C ASN A 149 22.65 22.03 -8.68
N PHE A 150 21.59 21.51 -9.31
CA PHE A 150 21.64 21.08 -10.70
C PHE A 150 21.88 22.25 -11.67
N MET A 151 21.25 23.40 -11.44
CA MET A 151 21.46 24.61 -12.23
C MET A 151 22.89 25.15 -12.11
N ARG A 152 23.51 25.03 -10.92
CA ARG A 152 24.87 25.50 -10.68
C ARG A 152 25.93 24.60 -11.31
N TRP A 153 25.70 23.29 -11.29
CA TRP A 153 26.72 22.29 -11.65
C TRP A 153 26.24 21.30 -12.73
N PRO A 154 25.79 21.78 -13.91
CA PRO A 154 25.17 20.92 -14.94
C PRO A 154 26.12 19.83 -15.49
N ARG A 155 27.45 20.07 -15.44
CA ARG A 155 28.46 19.11 -15.92
C ARG A 155 28.56 17.84 -15.09
N VAL A 156 28.22 17.91 -13.81
CA VAL A 156 28.30 16.77 -12.86
C VAL A 156 26.90 16.32 -12.42
N ILE A 157 25.87 16.66 -13.19
CA ILE A 157 24.47 16.37 -12.85
C ILE A 157 24.21 14.88 -12.61
N SER A 158 24.95 14.00 -13.30
CA SER A 158 24.84 12.56 -13.11
C SER A 158 25.26 12.12 -11.71
N ARG A 159 26.24 12.79 -11.09
CA ARG A 159 26.65 12.52 -9.70
C ARG A 159 25.70 13.14 -8.71
N LEU A 160 25.19 14.35 -9.00
CA LEU A 160 24.23 15.03 -8.13
C LEU A 160 22.91 14.28 -8.06
N TYR A 161 22.38 13.85 -9.21
CA TYR A 161 21.18 13.02 -9.29
C TYR A 161 21.39 11.63 -8.69
N GLY A 162 22.60 11.06 -8.82
CA GLY A 162 22.93 9.82 -8.14
C GLY A 162 22.94 9.96 -6.61
N ALA A 163 23.51 11.05 -6.08
CA ALA A 163 23.53 11.34 -4.66
C ALA A 163 22.13 11.63 -4.11
N ASP A 164 21.28 12.30 -4.89
CA ASP A 164 19.86 12.52 -4.59
C ASP A 164 19.13 11.19 -4.35
N LEU A 165 19.17 10.30 -5.35
CA LEU A 165 18.47 9.01 -5.30
C LEU A 165 19.01 8.08 -4.21
N ILE A 166 20.33 7.99 -4.03
CA ILE A 166 20.92 7.14 -2.98
C ILE A 166 20.61 7.70 -1.59
N GLY A 167 20.68 9.03 -1.42
CA GLY A 167 20.30 9.69 -0.18
C GLY A 167 18.84 9.44 0.18
N ALA A 168 17.94 9.65 -0.79
CA ALA A 168 16.52 9.32 -0.72
C ALA A 168 16.28 7.86 -0.28
N ALA A 169 16.97 6.89 -0.89
CA ALA A 169 16.85 5.48 -0.55
C ALA A 169 17.27 5.15 0.89
N LEU A 170 18.36 5.77 1.36
CA LEU A 170 18.83 5.61 2.74
C LEU A 170 17.85 6.22 3.74
N GLY A 171 17.28 7.38 3.43
CA GLY A 171 16.24 8.01 4.25
C GLY A 171 15.00 7.13 4.39
N ALA A 172 14.50 6.58 3.28
CA ALA A 172 13.36 5.67 3.29
C ALA A 172 13.63 4.38 4.08
N ALA A 173 14.81 3.77 3.91
CA ALA A 173 15.20 2.56 4.65
C ALA A 173 15.31 2.84 6.17
N LEU A 174 15.85 4.00 6.54
CA LEU A 174 16.00 4.40 7.93
C LEU A 174 14.63 4.65 8.61
N ALA A 175 13.69 5.27 7.91
CA ALA A 175 12.31 5.43 8.38
C ALA A 175 11.65 4.08 8.71
N LEU A 176 11.76 3.10 7.80
CA LEU A 176 11.16 1.78 7.97
C LEU A 176 11.82 1.00 9.10
N PHE A 177 13.14 1.10 9.23
CA PHE A 177 13.88 0.51 10.34
C PHE A 177 13.41 1.10 11.68
N MET A 178 13.27 2.42 11.81
CA MET A 178 12.78 3.05 13.04
C MET A 178 11.35 2.63 13.42
N LEU A 179 10.48 2.43 12.43
CA LEU A 179 9.10 1.99 12.66
C LEU A 179 9.00 0.56 13.24
N GLU A 180 9.93 -0.34 12.91
CA GLU A 180 9.93 -1.71 13.45
C GLU A 180 10.30 -1.78 14.95
N PHE A 181 11.00 -0.77 15.48
CA PHE A 181 11.43 -0.72 16.89
C PHE A 181 10.50 0.11 17.79
N ASP A 182 9.25 0.36 17.36
CA ASP A 182 8.29 1.19 18.09
C ASP A 182 8.89 2.59 18.38
N GLN A 183 9.65 3.14 17.43
CA GLN A 183 10.31 4.45 17.54
C GLN A 183 9.70 5.48 16.57
N PHE A 184 8.38 5.45 16.38
CA PHE A 184 7.67 6.35 15.45
C PHE A 184 8.01 7.84 15.70
N ALA A 185 8.00 8.23 16.97
CA ALA A 185 8.30 9.58 17.44
C ALA A 185 9.75 10.03 17.08
N PHE A 186 10.73 9.15 17.32
CA PHE A 186 12.12 9.39 16.93
C PHE A 186 12.26 9.52 15.41
N GLY A 187 11.59 8.64 14.66
CA GLY A 187 11.58 8.67 13.19
C GLY A 187 11.18 10.04 12.66
N MET A 188 10.12 10.65 13.21
CA MET A 188 9.65 11.96 12.74
C MET A 188 10.65 13.10 12.96
N LEU A 189 11.43 13.04 14.05
CA LEU A 189 12.48 14.02 14.34
C LEU A 189 13.77 13.79 13.57
N LEU A 190 13.97 12.59 13.02
CA LEU A 190 15.12 12.29 12.19
C LEU A 190 15.16 13.15 10.92
N SER A 191 14.01 13.47 10.34
CA SER A 191 13.92 14.33 9.13
C SER A 191 14.53 15.73 9.36
N PRO A 192 14.08 16.53 10.35
CA PRO A 192 14.72 17.82 10.62
C PRO A 192 16.18 17.68 11.08
N LEU A 193 16.56 16.61 11.79
CA LEU A 193 17.96 16.37 12.18
C LEU A 193 18.88 16.17 10.96
N LEU A 194 18.47 15.37 9.98
CA LEU A 194 19.22 15.16 8.73
C LEU A 194 19.37 16.48 7.96
N ALA A 195 18.31 17.29 7.90
CA ALA A 195 18.36 18.62 7.29
C ALA A 195 19.27 19.60 8.06
N MET A 196 19.33 19.52 9.40
CA MET A 196 20.25 20.30 10.22
C MET A 196 21.71 19.91 9.99
N VAL A 197 22.00 18.62 9.82
CA VAL A 197 23.36 18.16 9.47
C VAL A 197 23.75 18.68 8.09
N ALA A 198 22.83 18.66 7.12
CA ALA A 198 23.08 19.26 5.80
C ALA A 198 23.36 20.78 5.92
N LEU A 199 22.60 21.51 6.73
CA LEU A 199 22.84 22.93 7.02
C LEU A 199 24.21 23.16 7.66
N LEU A 200 24.61 22.34 8.63
CA LEU A 200 25.91 22.42 9.32
C LEU A 200 27.09 22.36 8.33
N LEU A 201 26.98 21.51 7.31
CA LEU A 201 28.01 21.34 6.27
C LEU A 201 28.15 22.56 5.36
N LEU A 202 27.10 23.37 5.23
CA LEU A 202 27.09 24.58 4.39
C LEU A 202 27.60 25.82 5.13
N LEU A 203 27.59 25.81 6.47
CA LEU A 203 28.03 26.93 7.29
C LEU A 203 29.56 27.07 7.26
N SER A 204 30.04 28.30 7.12
CA SER A 204 31.47 28.62 7.17
C SER A 204 31.95 29.12 8.54
N ARG A 205 31.06 29.73 9.34
CA ARG A 205 31.39 30.34 10.64
C ARG A 205 31.35 29.29 11.77
N LEU A 206 32.42 29.22 12.57
CA LEU A 206 32.54 28.27 13.67
C LEU A 206 31.45 28.45 14.74
N ALA A 207 31.14 29.69 15.14
CA ALA A 207 30.08 29.97 16.12
C ALA A 207 28.70 29.45 15.65
N ALA A 208 28.38 29.59 14.35
CA ALA A 208 27.15 29.07 13.79
C ALA A 208 27.14 27.53 13.75
N LYS A 209 28.29 26.90 13.48
CA LYS A 209 28.43 25.43 13.57
C LYS A 209 28.21 24.93 15.00
N ILE A 210 28.82 25.58 15.98
CA ILE A 210 28.64 25.24 17.40
C ILE A 210 27.16 25.37 17.78
N ALA A 211 26.50 26.46 17.40
CA ALA A 211 25.07 26.66 17.68
C ALA A 211 24.18 25.54 17.10
N ILE A 212 24.42 25.13 15.86
CA ILE A 212 23.68 24.00 15.25
C ILE A 212 23.99 22.69 15.95
N ILE A 213 25.27 22.41 16.28
CA ILE A 213 25.64 21.20 17.03
C ILE A 213 24.97 21.17 18.40
N THR A 214 24.95 22.29 19.13
CA THR A 214 24.25 22.37 20.42
C THR A 214 22.76 22.15 20.28
N LEU A 215 22.14 22.64 19.19
CA LEU A 215 20.73 22.42 18.91
C LEU A 215 20.45 20.94 18.60
N ILE A 216 21.31 20.28 17.80
CA ILE A 216 21.21 18.84 17.52
C ILE A 216 21.28 18.04 18.83
N ILE A 217 22.27 18.31 19.67
CA ILE A 217 22.46 17.62 20.94
C ILE A 217 21.26 17.87 21.86
N ALA A 218 20.78 19.10 21.96
CA ALA A 218 19.62 19.44 22.77
C ALA A 218 18.35 18.70 22.28
N SER A 219 18.10 18.67 20.97
CA SER A 219 16.95 17.95 20.39
C SER A 219 17.00 16.45 20.66
N ILE A 220 18.18 15.82 20.53
CA ILE A 220 18.36 14.39 20.83
C ILE A 220 18.17 14.13 22.33
N SER A 221 18.76 14.96 23.20
CA SER A 221 18.67 14.82 24.65
C SER A 221 17.23 14.99 25.16
N ILE A 222 16.50 16.00 24.66
CA ILE A 222 15.07 16.19 25.01
C ILE A 222 14.29 14.93 24.68
N LEU A 223 14.50 14.36 23.50
CA LEU A 223 13.76 13.19 23.06
C LEU A 223 14.09 11.93 23.87
N LEU A 224 15.37 11.68 24.16
CA LEU A 224 15.77 10.54 24.98
C LEU A 224 15.19 10.62 26.40
N PHE A 225 15.04 11.85 26.94
CA PHE A 225 14.57 12.06 28.32
C PHE A 225 13.04 12.16 28.42
N SER A 226 12.36 12.67 27.39
CA SER A 226 10.90 12.83 27.38
C SER A 226 10.13 11.57 27.04
N GLY A 227 10.80 10.57 26.47
CA GLY A 227 10.15 9.47 25.78
C GLY A 227 9.21 9.97 24.68
N GLN A 228 8.25 9.13 24.29
CA GLN A 228 7.27 9.46 23.25
C GLN A 228 6.18 10.46 23.71
N GLN A 229 6.15 10.83 24.99
CA GLN A 229 5.04 11.60 25.59
C GLN A 229 5.01 13.08 25.18
N LEU A 230 6.15 13.67 24.78
CA LEU A 230 6.23 15.09 24.42
C LEU A 230 5.97 15.41 22.94
N LEU A 231 5.91 14.40 22.08
CA LEU A 231 5.50 14.57 20.69
C LEU A 231 3.97 14.49 20.63
N PRO A 232 3.31 15.29 19.78
CA PRO A 232 1.86 15.20 19.63
C PRO A 232 1.52 13.75 19.28
N ALA A 233 0.94 13.03 20.24
CA ALA A 233 0.48 11.67 20.03
C ALA A 233 -0.43 11.71 18.80
N THR A 234 -0.12 10.92 17.78
CA THR A 234 -0.88 10.93 16.54
C THR A 234 -2.34 10.61 16.87
N GLN A 235 -3.19 11.63 16.85
CA GLN A 235 -4.57 11.49 17.27
C GLN A 235 -5.31 10.67 16.22
N VAL A 236 -6.02 9.66 16.68
CA VAL A 236 -6.84 8.82 15.82
C VAL A 236 -8.11 9.61 15.52
N ASN A 237 -8.45 9.79 14.25
CA ASN A 237 -9.62 10.58 13.86
C ASN A 237 -10.89 10.12 14.61
N ALA A 238 -11.72 11.08 15.01
CA ALA A 238 -12.91 10.85 15.84
C ALA A 238 -13.92 9.85 15.24
N PHE A 239 -13.91 9.65 13.92
CA PHE A 239 -14.82 8.75 13.22
C PHE A 239 -14.29 7.33 13.03
N LYS A 240 -13.06 7.04 13.47
CA LYS A 240 -12.55 5.67 13.49
C LYS A 240 -13.21 4.84 14.59
N GLU A 241 -13.31 3.54 14.35
CA GLU A 241 -13.94 2.61 15.29
C GLU A 241 -13.30 2.69 16.68
N LEU A 242 -11.98 2.79 16.78
CA LEU A 242 -11.28 2.95 18.07
C LEU A 242 -11.75 4.18 18.84
N SER A 243 -11.76 5.36 18.20
CA SER A 243 -12.18 6.62 18.83
C SER A 243 -13.65 6.58 19.24
N ILE A 244 -14.51 6.01 18.40
CA ILE A 244 -15.93 5.80 18.72
C ILE A 244 -16.09 4.87 19.93
N ARG A 245 -15.32 3.79 19.98
CA ARG A 245 -15.33 2.82 21.09
C ARG A 245 -14.79 3.38 22.40
N GLN A 246 -13.81 4.27 22.33
CA GLN A 246 -13.24 4.95 23.50
C GLN A 246 -14.22 5.94 24.17
N ASN A 247 -15.26 6.40 23.46
CA ASN A 247 -16.29 7.27 24.05
C ASN A 247 -17.25 6.53 25.00
N GLN A 248 -17.12 5.22 25.19
CA GLN A 248 -17.90 4.47 26.15
C GLN A 248 -17.41 4.75 27.59
N LEU A 249 -18.35 4.83 28.54
CA LEU A 249 -18.10 5.28 29.92
C LEU A 249 -16.95 4.56 30.64
N ASP A 250 -16.71 3.30 30.32
CA ASP A 250 -15.74 2.44 30.98
C ASP A 250 -14.61 1.97 30.05
N ALA A 251 -14.50 2.55 28.85
CA ALA A 251 -13.49 2.16 27.90
C ALA A 251 -12.08 2.51 28.38
N LYS A 252 -11.17 1.52 28.40
CA LYS A 252 -9.76 1.72 28.79
C LYS A 252 -8.84 1.17 27.71
N LEU A 253 -7.89 2.00 27.25
CA LEU A 253 -6.78 1.53 26.42
C LEU A 253 -5.79 0.77 27.32
N LEU A 254 -5.74 -0.54 27.16
CA LEU A 254 -4.91 -1.43 27.99
C LEU A 254 -3.47 -1.51 27.49
N TRP A 255 -3.31 -1.54 26.16
CA TRP A 255 -2.02 -1.76 25.53
C TRP A 255 -1.99 -1.16 24.13
N GLN A 256 -0.83 -0.65 23.73
CA GLN A 256 -0.58 -0.16 22.38
C GLN A 256 0.86 -0.47 21.97
N ARG A 257 1.07 -0.76 20.68
CA ARG A 257 2.39 -0.93 20.09
C ARG A 257 2.39 -0.51 18.63
N ASP A 258 3.42 0.23 18.22
CA ASP A 258 3.65 0.55 16.82
C ASP A 258 4.60 -0.42 16.14
N SER A 259 4.33 -0.63 14.86
CA SER A 259 5.22 -1.32 13.93
C SER A 259 5.21 -0.59 12.59
N ALA A 260 6.09 -1.00 11.67
CA ALA A 260 6.06 -0.51 10.30
C ALA A 260 4.81 -0.96 9.51
N GLN A 261 4.04 -1.92 10.04
CA GLN A 261 2.83 -2.46 9.39
C GLN A 261 1.55 -1.83 9.95
N SER A 262 1.41 -1.79 11.27
CA SER A 262 0.21 -1.32 11.94
C SER A 262 0.52 -0.78 13.35
N ARG A 263 -0.38 0.06 13.87
CA ARG A 263 -0.54 0.35 15.30
C ARG A 263 -1.57 -0.62 15.87
N LEU A 264 -1.13 -1.46 16.79
CA LEU A 264 -2.01 -2.33 17.55
C LEU A 264 -2.50 -1.58 18.78
N SER A 265 -3.81 -1.56 18.99
CA SER A 265 -4.42 -0.97 20.20
C SER A 265 -5.41 -1.96 20.80
N MET A 266 -5.30 -2.22 22.09
CA MET A 266 -6.19 -3.11 22.83
C MET A 266 -7.03 -2.32 23.82
N VAL A 267 -8.35 -2.47 23.74
CA VAL A 267 -9.31 -1.73 24.55
C VAL A 267 -10.23 -2.69 25.29
N SER A 268 -10.44 -2.44 26.58
CA SER A 268 -11.50 -3.06 27.36
C SER A 268 -12.72 -2.14 27.46
N SER A 269 -13.92 -2.72 27.42
CA SER A 269 -15.18 -2.06 27.78
C SER A 269 -16.26 -3.12 28.03
N SER A 270 -17.10 -2.90 29.03
CA SER A 270 -18.25 -3.75 29.37
C SER A 270 -19.38 -3.68 28.34
N GLY A 271 -19.47 -2.59 27.56
CA GLY A 271 -20.53 -2.42 26.56
C GLY A 271 -20.26 -3.14 25.24
N GLN A 272 -19.13 -3.86 25.11
CA GLN A 272 -18.69 -4.42 23.83
C GLN A 272 -18.68 -5.93 23.82
N HIS A 273 -19.68 -6.48 23.13
CA HIS A 273 -19.82 -7.89 22.88
C HIS A 273 -19.90 -8.17 21.37
N ALA A 274 -19.14 -9.15 20.91
CA ALA A 274 -19.10 -9.60 19.54
C ALA A 274 -19.24 -11.13 19.57
N SER A 275 -20.30 -11.64 18.97
CA SER A 275 -20.56 -13.07 18.85
C SER A 275 -20.74 -13.38 17.37
N PRO A 276 -19.63 -13.35 16.59
CA PRO A 276 -19.72 -13.41 15.14
C PRO A 276 -20.36 -14.74 14.71
N GLY A 277 -21.42 -14.62 13.93
CA GLY A 277 -22.13 -15.77 13.38
C GLY A 277 -23.02 -16.54 14.36
N LEU A 278 -23.26 -16.03 15.58
CA LEU A 278 -24.11 -16.72 16.55
C LEU A 278 -25.57 -16.78 16.07
N SER A 279 -26.19 -17.95 16.20
CA SER A 279 -27.58 -18.20 15.80
C SER A 279 -28.59 -17.31 16.54
N LEU A 280 -29.67 -16.90 15.85
CA LEU A 280 -30.84 -16.27 16.49
C LEU A 280 -31.60 -17.20 17.45
N ASN A 281 -31.40 -18.52 17.34
CA ASN A 281 -31.99 -19.52 18.22
C ASN A 281 -31.07 -19.86 19.41
N SER A 282 -29.96 -19.15 19.58
CA SER A 282 -29.04 -19.30 20.71
C SER A 282 -29.57 -18.59 21.94
N GLU A 283 -29.55 -19.28 23.08
CA GLU A 283 -29.77 -18.70 24.42
C GLU A 283 -28.44 -18.35 25.13
N SER A 284 -27.31 -18.63 24.48
CA SER A 284 -25.99 -18.41 25.07
C SER A 284 -25.69 -16.92 25.23
N ALA A 285 -25.19 -16.54 26.41
CA ALA A 285 -24.70 -15.19 26.67
C ALA A 285 -23.39 -14.90 25.91
N ALA A 286 -23.15 -13.62 25.65
CA ALA A 286 -21.88 -13.19 25.08
C ALA A 286 -20.72 -13.46 26.05
N LEU A 287 -19.59 -13.90 25.51
CA LEU A 287 -18.39 -14.14 26.29
C LEU A 287 -17.68 -12.81 26.62
N PRO A 288 -17.06 -12.69 27.81
CA PRO A 288 -16.15 -11.60 28.13
C PRO A 288 -15.00 -11.51 27.10
N GLN A 289 -14.74 -10.29 26.63
CA GLN A 289 -13.80 -10.05 25.54
C GLN A 289 -13.17 -8.67 25.63
N TRP A 290 -11.94 -8.56 25.13
CA TRP A 290 -11.34 -7.29 24.75
C TRP A 290 -11.44 -7.08 23.24
N GLN A 291 -11.19 -5.86 22.79
CA GLN A 291 -11.14 -5.53 21.36
C GLN A 291 -9.73 -5.14 20.96
N LEU A 292 -9.22 -5.82 19.93
CA LEU A 292 -7.99 -5.45 19.23
C LEU A 292 -8.34 -4.59 18.02
N PHE A 293 -7.63 -3.48 17.86
CA PHE A 293 -7.74 -2.58 16.71
C PHE A 293 -6.43 -2.54 15.94
N LEU A 294 -6.55 -2.40 14.62
CA LEU A 294 -5.45 -2.22 13.68
C LEU A 294 -5.53 -0.82 13.08
N ASP A 295 -4.55 0.04 13.37
CA ASP A 295 -4.56 1.46 12.99
C ASP A 295 -5.85 2.18 13.42
N GLY A 296 -6.45 1.76 14.53
CA GLY A 296 -7.73 2.30 15.02
C GLY A 296 -8.98 1.86 14.23
N ALA A 297 -8.85 0.95 13.28
CA ALA A 297 -9.93 0.33 12.53
C ALA A 297 -10.04 -1.17 12.87
N GLN A 298 -11.13 -1.82 12.41
CA GLN A 298 -11.35 -3.27 12.49
C GLN A 298 -11.29 -3.83 13.91
N ALA A 299 -12.37 -3.65 14.67
CA ALA A 299 -12.52 -4.26 16.00
C ALA A 299 -12.55 -5.80 15.91
N THR A 300 -11.47 -6.44 16.37
CA THR A 300 -11.34 -7.90 16.43
C THR A 300 -11.51 -8.38 17.88
N PRO A 301 -12.48 -9.27 18.17
CA PRO A 301 -12.71 -9.74 19.53
C PRO A 301 -11.64 -10.72 20.00
N ILE A 302 -11.13 -10.49 21.22
CA ILE A 302 -10.20 -11.36 21.94
C ILE A 302 -10.94 -11.91 23.15
N LEU A 303 -11.23 -13.21 23.14
CA LEU A 303 -12.05 -13.86 24.17
C LEU A 303 -11.23 -14.14 25.43
N LEU A 304 -11.77 -13.82 26.61
CA LEU A 304 -11.03 -13.92 27.88
C LEU A 304 -11.32 -15.18 28.69
N SER A 305 -12.43 -15.87 28.42
CA SER A 305 -12.88 -17.06 29.19
C SER A 305 -13.55 -18.14 28.33
N ALA A 306 -13.03 -18.34 27.12
CA ALA A 306 -13.56 -19.32 26.16
C ALA A 306 -13.14 -20.78 26.45
N ASP A 307 -12.25 -20.99 27.41
CA ASP A 307 -11.76 -22.29 27.88
C ASP A 307 -12.75 -23.05 28.79
N LYS A 308 -13.72 -22.34 29.38
CA LYS A 308 -14.73 -22.93 30.27
C LYS A 308 -15.74 -23.79 29.50
N GLY A 309 -16.11 -24.94 30.06
CA GLY A 309 -17.09 -25.86 29.46
C GLY A 309 -18.46 -25.23 29.15
N THR A 310 -18.85 -24.20 29.90
CA THR A 310 -20.06 -23.40 29.65
C THR A 310 -20.03 -22.68 28.30
N SER A 311 -18.84 -22.36 27.79
CA SER A 311 -18.63 -21.63 26.53
C SER A 311 -18.81 -22.51 25.29
N LYS A 312 -18.79 -23.84 25.44
CA LYS A 312 -18.93 -24.81 24.33
C LYS A 312 -20.18 -24.57 23.48
N ALA A 313 -21.29 -24.22 24.12
CA ALA A 313 -22.57 -23.98 23.45
C ALA A 313 -22.45 -22.83 22.42
N VAL A 314 -21.79 -21.73 22.79
CA VAL A 314 -21.60 -20.55 21.92
C VAL A 314 -20.98 -20.93 20.58
N PHE A 315 -19.94 -21.76 20.61
CA PHE A 315 -19.21 -22.16 19.40
C PHE A 315 -19.96 -23.19 18.57
N ALA A 316 -20.69 -24.12 19.20
CA ALA A 316 -21.52 -25.10 18.50
C ALA A 316 -22.73 -24.47 17.79
N GLN A 317 -23.16 -23.30 18.26
CA GLN A 317 -24.32 -22.53 17.80
C GLN A 317 -23.96 -21.42 16.81
N SER A 318 -22.69 -21.27 16.47
CA SER A 318 -22.20 -20.30 15.50
C SER A 318 -22.21 -20.88 14.08
N ILE A 319 -22.41 -20.04 13.06
CA ILE A 319 -22.31 -20.41 11.65
C ILE A 319 -20.95 -21.02 11.31
N TYR A 320 -19.89 -20.63 12.04
CA TYR A 320 -18.54 -21.18 11.87
C TYR A 320 -18.41 -22.65 12.29
N ALA A 321 -19.41 -23.23 12.97
CA ALA A 321 -19.49 -24.67 13.23
C ALA A 321 -20.03 -25.49 12.04
N ALA A 322 -20.55 -24.83 11.00
CA ALA A 322 -21.12 -25.52 9.84
C ALA A 322 -20.15 -26.45 9.08
N PRO A 323 -18.87 -26.08 8.81
CA PRO A 323 -17.95 -26.96 8.10
C PRO A 323 -17.75 -28.30 8.83
N TYR A 324 -17.70 -28.27 10.17
CA TYR A 324 -17.52 -29.45 11.02
C TYR A 324 -18.69 -30.43 10.95
N GLN A 325 -19.85 -30.02 10.43
CA GLN A 325 -20.95 -30.95 10.19
C GLN A 325 -20.66 -31.91 9.04
N LEU A 326 -19.84 -31.50 8.07
CA LEU A 326 -19.48 -32.28 6.89
C LEU A 326 -18.27 -33.19 7.11
N LEU A 327 -17.45 -32.88 8.13
CA LEU A 327 -16.18 -33.54 8.40
C LEU A 327 -16.33 -34.77 9.31
N LYS A 328 -15.28 -35.59 9.33
CA LYS A 328 -15.12 -36.66 10.30
C LYS A 328 -14.83 -36.08 11.69
N ARG A 329 -14.93 -36.93 12.73
CA ARG A 329 -14.46 -36.56 14.06
C ARG A 329 -12.96 -36.31 14.03
N GLN A 330 -12.48 -35.36 14.82
CA GLN A 330 -11.06 -35.02 14.98
C GLN A 330 -10.37 -34.51 13.70
N PRO A 331 -10.89 -33.45 13.06
CA PRO A 331 -10.28 -32.89 11.85
C PRO A 331 -8.96 -32.16 12.12
N ASP A 332 -8.07 -32.16 11.13
CA ASP A 332 -6.92 -31.26 11.08
C ASP A 332 -7.30 -29.91 10.42
N VAL A 333 -7.12 -28.81 11.14
CA VAL A 333 -7.68 -27.50 10.80
C VAL A 333 -6.57 -26.47 10.55
N LEU A 334 -6.67 -25.76 9.42
CA LEU A 334 -5.87 -24.59 9.07
C LEU A 334 -6.72 -23.31 9.10
N LEU A 335 -6.32 -22.33 9.91
CA LEU A 335 -6.99 -21.03 10.06
C LEU A 335 -6.12 -19.93 9.43
N LEU A 336 -6.59 -19.30 8.36
CA LEU A 336 -5.82 -18.31 7.58
C LEU A 336 -5.92 -16.86 8.12
N GLY A 337 -6.11 -16.69 9.43
CA GLY A 337 -5.87 -15.41 10.13
C GLY A 337 -7.07 -14.49 10.38
N ALA A 338 -8.31 -14.92 10.11
CA ALA A 338 -9.51 -14.17 10.52
C ALA A 338 -9.94 -14.56 11.94
N ASP A 339 -10.33 -13.57 12.77
CA ASP A 339 -10.83 -13.75 14.15
C ASP A 339 -10.06 -14.84 14.92
N PRO A 340 -8.75 -14.66 15.14
CA PRO A 340 -7.83 -15.73 15.56
C PRO A 340 -8.24 -16.40 16.87
N SER A 341 -8.78 -15.62 17.82
CA SER A 341 -9.32 -16.16 19.07
C SER A 341 -10.58 -17.00 18.81
N TRP A 342 -11.60 -16.42 18.15
CA TRP A 342 -12.89 -17.07 17.93
C TRP A 342 -12.80 -18.38 17.13
N ASN A 343 -12.08 -18.35 16.00
CA ASN A 343 -11.97 -19.51 15.12
C ASN A 343 -11.14 -20.64 15.75
N SER A 344 -10.11 -20.29 16.52
CA SER A 344 -9.32 -21.28 17.27
C SER A 344 -10.15 -21.98 18.34
N TRP A 345 -10.95 -21.24 19.10
CA TRP A 345 -11.86 -21.83 20.09
C TRP A 345 -12.99 -22.63 19.44
N THR A 346 -13.49 -22.20 18.28
CA THR A 346 -14.45 -22.98 17.49
C THR A 346 -13.87 -24.34 17.10
N ALA A 347 -12.66 -24.37 16.53
CA ALA A 347 -11.98 -25.61 16.18
C ALA A 347 -11.72 -26.52 17.39
N TYR A 348 -11.29 -25.93 18.52
CA TYR A 348 -11.08 -26.66 19.78
C TYR A 348 -12.36 -27.34 20.28
N TRP A 349 -13.47 -26.60 20.37
CA TRP A 349 -14.75 -27.14 20.85
C TRP A 349 -15.42 -28.13 19.89
N GLN A 350 -15.07 -28.07 18.60
CA GLN A 350 -15.40 -29.07 17.59
C GLN A 350 -14.45 -30.28 17.59
N GLN A 351 -13.58 -30.37 18.61
CA GLN A 351 -12.66 -31.49 18.85
C GLN A 351 -11.64 -31.70 17.73
N ALA A 352 -11.13 -30.64 17.11
CA ALA A 352 -10.04 -30.72 16.13
C ALA A 352 -8.81 -31.44 16.69
N ASN A 353 -8.19 -32.31 15.88
CA ASN A 353 -6.98 -33.04 16.22
C ASN A 353 -5.75 -32.12 16.26
N SER A 354 -5.60 -31.29 15.22
CA SER A 354 -4.59 -30.24 15.17
C SER A 354 -5.20 -28.93 14.68
N ILE A 355 -4.67 -27.81 15.20
CA ILE A 355 -5.08 -26.46 14.79
C ILE A 355 -3.82 -25.69 14.43
N THR A 356 -3.70 -25.30 13.16
CA THR A 356 -2.65 -24.41 12.68
C THR A 356 -3.25 -23.05 12.40
N LEU A 357 -2.73 -22.00 13.04
CA LEU A 357 -3.19 -20.63 12.88
C LEU A 357 -2.11 -19.79 12.20
N ILE A 358 -2.47 -19.14 11.11
CA ILE A 358 -1.58 -18.25 10.38
C ILE A 358 -1.67 -16.85 10.96
N ASP A 359 -0.54 -16.33 11.44
CA ASP A 359 -0.39 -14.94 11.86
C ASP A 359 0.33 -14.15 10.78
N GLN A 360 -0.45 -13.65 9.81
CA GLN A 360 0.08 -12.94 8.65
C GLN A 360 0.96 -11.74 9.01
N HIS A 361 0.56 -10.98 10.03
CA HIS A 361 1.18 -9.71 10.39
C HIS A 361 2.07 -9.79 11.64
N LYS A 362 2.30 -11.00 12.17
CA LYS A 362 3.07 -11.24 13.40
C LYS A 362 2.51 -10.46 14.60
N HIS A 363 1.20 -10.27 14.65
CA HIS A 363 0.52 -9.51 15.69
C HIS A 363 0.21 -10.35 16.93
N LEU A 364 0.00 -11.65 16.77
CA LEU A 364 -0.45 -12.54 17.84
C LEU A 364 0.61 -12.78 18.90
N LEU A 365 1.88 -12.94 18.52
CA LEU A 365 2.93 -13.21 19.51
C LEU A 365 3.14 -12.01 20.46
N PRO A 366 3.32 -10.76 20.00
CA PRO A 366 3.31 -9.58 20.87
C PRO A 366 2.06 -9.48 21.75
N LEU A 367 0.90 -9.79 21.18
CA LEU A 367 -0.37 -9.73 21.90
C LEU A 367 -0.45 -10.79 23.00
N LEU A 368 -0.06 -12.03 22.73
CA LEU A 368 0.00 -13.10 23.73
C LEU A 368 0.95 -12.74 24.87
N THR A 369 2.13 -12.18 24.56
CA THR A 369 3.07 -11.72 25.59
C THR A 369 2.50 -10.59 26.44
N ALA A 370 1.80 -9.64 25.82
CA ALA A 370 1.18 -8.52 26.53
C ALA A 370 0.03 -8.99 27.44
N VAL A 371 -0.85 -9.86 26.93
CA VAL A 371 -1.97 -10.42 27.68
C VAL A 371 -1.49 -11.24 28.88
N ASN A 372 -0.45 -12.07 28.71
CA ASN A 372 0.12 -12.84 29.81
C ASN A 372 0.70 -11.93 30.91
N ALA A 373 1.46 -10.90 30.52
CA ALA A 373 2.01 -9.94 31.48
C ALA A 373 0.90 -9.19 32.25
N MET A 374 -0.18 -8.79 31.57
CA MET A 374 -1.32 -8.15 32.22
C MET A 374 -2.10 -9.10 33.14
N ALA A 375 -2.17 -10.39 32.81
CA ALA A 375 -2.81 -11.41 33.64
C ALA A 375 -2.01 -11.71 34.91
N GLU A 376 -0.67 -11.57 34.86
CA GLU A 376 0.21 -11.69 36.04
C GLU A 376 0.05 -10.49 36.99
N ASP A 377 -0.08 -9.27 36.46
CA ASP A 377 -0.24 -8.03 37.25
C ASP A 377 -1.65 -7.85 37.85
N ASN A 378 -2.71 -8.24 37.12
CA ASN A 378 -4.10 -8.09 37.56
C ASN A 378 -4.66 -9.38 38.17
N SER A 379 -4.37 -9.59 39.46
CA SER A 379 -4.90 -10.72 40.26
C SER A 379 -6.44 -10.79 40.40
N THR A 380 -7.19 -9.78 39.93
CA THR A 380 -8.66 -9.67 40.10
C THR A 380 -9.49 -10.00 38.85
N GLU A 381 -8.94 -9.95 37.64
CA GLU A 381 -9.61 -10.41 36.41
C GLU A 381 -8.86 -11.65 35.87
N GLN A 382 -9.36 -12.85 36.17
CA GLN A 382 -8.81 -14.10 35.63
C GLN A 382 -8.99 -14.17 34.11
N VAL A 383 -8.06 -13.57 33.37
CA VAL A 383 -7.86 -13.85 31.95
C VAL A 383 -7.21 -15.22 31.86
N SER A 384 -7.95 -16.22 31.39
CA SER A 384 -7.44 -17.60 31.34
C SER A 384 -6.46 -17.78 30.19
N LYS A 385 -7.00 -17.91 28.97
CA LYS A 385 -6.27 -18.10 27.72
C LYS A 385 -7.08 -17.52 26.58
N ILE A 386 -6.44 -16.67 25.77
CA ILE A 386 -7.10 -16.05 24.61
C ILE A 386 -7.17 -16.98 23.40
N ILE A 387 -6.30 -17.99 23.33
CA ILE A 387 -6.22 -19.02 22.28
C ILE A 387 -5.90 -20.37 22.97
N PRO A 388 -6.42 -21.52 22.48
CA PRO A 388 -6.06 -22.85 23.02
C PRO A 388 -4.56 -23.17 22.88
N GLU A 389 -3.98 -23.90 23.85
CA GLU A 389 -2.55 -24.27 23.83
C GLU A 389 -2.15 -25.20 22.68
N GLN A 390 -3.09 -26.00 22.16
CA GLN A 390 -2.84 -26.90 21.04
C GLN A 390 -2.66 -26.19 19.69
N VAL A 391 -2.88 -24.88 19.63
CA VAL A 391 -2.76 -24.09 18.40
C VAL A 391 -1.30 -23.85 18.06
N LYS A 392 -0.89 -24.30 16.87
CA LYS A 392 0.42 -24.00 16.29
C LYS A 392 0.33 -22.69 15.50
N ILE A 393 1.05 -21.67 15.94
CA ILE A 393 1.09 -20.38 15.25
C ILE A 393 2.21 -20.40 14.20
N ALA A 394 1.87 -20.10 12.95
CA ALA A 394 2.84 -19.96 11.87
C ALA A 394 2.88 -18.51 11.35
N ASN A 395 4.08 -17.93 11.32
CA ASN A 395 4.33 -16.54 10.94
C ASN A 395 4.69 -16.42 9.44
N LEU A 396 3.78 -16.87 8.58
CA LEU A 396 3.91 -16.82 7.11
C LEU A 396 2.65 -16.22 6.51
N HIS A 397 2.72 -15.64 5.32
CA HIS A 397 1.51 -15.18 4.64
C HIS A 397 0.69 -16.38 4.15
N PRO A 398 -0.66 -16.33 4.22
CA PRO A 398 -1.54 -17.46 3.89
C PRO A 398 -1.23 -18.15 2.56
N ARG A 399 -1.06 -17.34 1.50
CA ARG A 399 -0.76 -17.82 0.14
C ARG A 399 0.50 -18.69 0.10
N ARG A 400 1.59 -18.23 0.74
CA ARG A 400 2.85 -18.95 0.78
C ARG A 400 2.79 -20.20 1.66
N PHE A 401 2.14 -20.10 2.83
CA PHE A 401 1.99 -21.25 3.71
C PHE A 401 1.33 -22.42 2.96
N VAL A 402 0.24 -22.13 2.25
CA VAL A 402 -0.48 -23.12 1.44
C VAL A 402 0.38 -23.72 0.34
N GLU A 403 1.27 -22.97 -0.31
CA GLU A 403 2.12 -23.52 -1.38
C GLU A 403 3.38 -24.25 -0.89
N THR A 404 3.79 -24.00 0.35
CA THR A 404 5.01 -24.59 0.95
C THR A 404 4.73 -25.78 1.85
N THR A 405 3.53 -25.85 2.42
CA THR A 405 3.17 -26.94 3.32
C THR A 405 3.11 -28.27 2.58
N THR A 406 3.62 -29.32 3.23
CA THR A 406 3.44 -30.71 2.81
C THR A 406 2.30 -31.38 3.57
N GLN A 407 1.75 -30.71 4.58
CA GLN A 407 0.60 -31.18 5.35
C GLN A 407 -0.71 -30.87 4.59
N TYR A 408 -1.58 -31.88 4.52
CA TYR A 408 -2.96 -31.74 4.07
C TYR A 408 -3.88 -31.48 5.25
N PHE A 409 -5.01 -30.81 4.99
CA PHE A 409 -5.96 -30.41 6.02
C PHE A 409 -7.38 -30.90 5.70
N ASP A 410 -8.12 -31.32 6.72
CA ASP A 410 -9.55 -31.60 6.59
C ASP A 410 -10.37 -30.31 6.45
N LEU A 411 -9.90 -29.22 7.06
CA LEU A 411 -10.57 -27.93 6.99
C LEU A 411 -9.56 -26.81 6.80
N ILE A 412 -9.76 -26.01 5.76
CA ILE A 412 -9.07 -24.73 5.58
C ILE A 412 -10.12 -23.63 5.73
N MET A 413 -9.99 -22.78 6.75
CA MET A 413 -10.86 -21.63 6.96
C MET A 413 -10.16 -20.33 6.54
N ALA A 414 -10.79 -19.63 5.62
CA ALA A 414 -10.36 -18.32 5.13
C ALA A 414 -11.48 -17.29 5.29
N SER A 415 -11.11 -16.01 5.24
CA SER A 415 -12.07 -14.92 5.12
C SER A 415 -11.70 -14.07 3.91
N ILE A 416 -12.71 -13.60 3.19
CA ILE A 416 -12.53 -12.65 2.08
C ILE A 416 -11.92 -11.33 2.57
N GLY A 417 -12.23 -10.95 3.81
CA GLY A 417 -12.02 -9.60 4.34
C GLY A 417 -13.23 -8.70 4.07
N SER A 418 -13.39 -7.65 4.88
CA SER A 418 -14.51 -6.70 4.74
C SER A 418 -14.01 -5.36 4.22
N ASP A 419 -14.75 -4.82 3.25
CA ASP A 419 -14.52 -3.47 2.76
C ASP A 419 -15.84 -2.68 2.65
N PRO A 420 -16.52 -2.47 3.79
CA PRO A 420 -17.87 -1.89 3.80
C PRO A 420 -17.92 -0.47 3.18
N VAL A 421 -16.79 0.25 3.23
CA VAL A 421 -16.64 1.61 2.71
C VAL A 421 -15.84 1.60 1.38
N GLY A 422 -15.62 0.45 0.74
CA GLY A 422 -14.94 0.37 -0.58
C GLY A 422 -13.56 1.05 -0.61
N SER A 423 -12.89 1.00 0.54
CA SER A 423 -11.63 1.62 0.86
C SER A 423 -10.48 0.74 0.32
N ALA A 424 -10.61 -0.58 0.42
CA ALA A 424 -9.61 -1.57 0.02
C ALA A 424 -9.55 -1.84 -1.50
N ALA A 425 -10.09 -0.96 -2.34
CA ALA A 425 -10.10 -1.11 -3.81
C ALA A 425 -8.69 -1.34 -4.41
N PHE A 426 -7.68 -0.65 -3.88
CA PHE A 426 -6.27 -0.80 -4.29
C PHE A 426 -5.55 -1.97 -3.63
N SER A 427 -6.18 -2.66 -2.66
CA SER A 427 -5.52 -3.73 -1.93
C SER A 427 -5.52 -5.02 -2.77
N THR A 428 -4.36 -5.67 -2.79
CA THR A 428 -4.19 -6.94 -3.50
C THR A 428 -4.56 -8.10 -2.59
N ASN A 429 -5.39 -9.03 -3.04
CA ASN A 429 -5.72 -10.25 -2.32
C ASN A 429 -5.36 -11.49 -3.15
N TYR A 430 -4.11 -11.92 -3.04
CA TYR A 430 -3.57 -13.09 -3.76
C TYR A 430 -4.07 -14.44 -3.25
N LEU A 431 -4.72 -14.50 -2.08
CA LEU A 431 -5.33 -15.75 -1.59
C LEU A 431 -6.66 -16.03 -2.30
N MET A 432 -7.42 -14.99 -2.63
CA MET A 432 -8.74 -15.06 -3.27
C MET A 432 -8.68 -15.04 -4.82
N THR A 433 -7.48 -15.07 -5.40
CA THR A 433 -7.31 -15.26 -6.85
C THR A 433 -7.61 -16.70 -7.23
N LEU A 434 -7.83 -16.93 -8.53
CA LEU A 434 -8.01 -18.27 -9.09
C LEU A 434 -6.84 -19.20 -8.72
N GLN A 435 -5.60 -18.71 -8.83
CA GLN A 435 -4.40 -19.42 -8.42
C GLN A 435 -4.37 -19.64 -6.90
N GLY A 436 -4.67 -18.57 -6.15
CA GLY A 436 -4.88 -18.53 -4.69
C GLY A 436 -5.69 -19.71 -4.16
N LEU A 437 -6.94 -19.75 -4.60
CA LEU A 437 -7.93 -20.75 -4.21
C LEU A 437 -7.61 -22.14 -4.75
N SER A 438 -7.01 -22.24 -5.95
CA SER A 438 -6.58 -23.53 -6.52
C SER A 438 -5.53 -24.20 -5.64
N SER A 439 -4.51 -23.46 -5.17
CA SER A 439 -3.50 -24.03 -4.26
C SER A 439 -4.10 -24.38 -2.90
N ALA A 440 -5.03 -23.57 -2.38
CA ALA A 440 -5.72 -23.88 -1.11
C ALA A 440 -6.56 -25.16 -1.23
N PHE A 441 -7.30 -25.32 -2.33
CA PHE A 441 -8.10 -26.51 -2.61
C PHE A 441 -7.24 -27.77 -2.82
N ALA A 442 -6.06 -27.62 -3.43
CA ALA A 442 -5.11 -28.71 -3.62
C ALA A 442 -4.64 -29.31 -2.27
N GLN A 443 -4.44 -28.47 -1.24
CA GLN A 443 -3.98 -28.87 0.10
C GLN A 443 -5.06 -29.44 1.02
N LEU A 444 -6.29 -29.61 0.53
CA LEU A 444 -7.31 -30.35 1.27
C LEU A 444 -7.08 -31.86 1.19
N GLU A 445 -7.36 -32.56 2.29
CA GLU A 445 -7.58 -34.01 2.27
C GLU A 445 -8.72 -34.39 1.30
N PRO A 446 -8.82 -35.63 0.80
CA PRO A 446 -9.88 -36.03 -0.13
C PRO A 446 -11.30 -35.71 0.37
N ASN A 447 -11.56 -35.82 1.68
CA ASN A 447 -12.86 -35.46 2.27
C ASN A 447 -12.88 -34.06 2.90
N GLY A 448 -11.87 -33.25 2.60
CA GLY A 448 -11.69 -31.92 3.19
C GLY A 448 -12.61 -30.87 2.59
N VAL A 449 -12.76 -29.77 3.33
CA VAL A 449 -13.61 -28.64 2.99
C VAL A 449 -12.82 -27.34 3.10
N LEU A 450 -12.87 -26.51 2.07
CA LEU A 450 -12.45 -25.11 2.11
C LEU A 450 -13.65 -24.26 2.51
N ALA A 451 -13.56 -23.59 3.65
CA ALA A 451 -14.58 -22.71 4.17
C ALA A 451 -14.15 -21.25 4.03
N ILE A 452 -14.94 -20.44 3.33
CA ILE A 452 -14.65 -19.02 3.09
C ILE A 452 -15.79 -18.17 3.65
N SER A 453 -15.49 -17.33 4.64
CA SER A 453 -16.46 -16.44 5.25
C SER A 453 -16.36 -15.01 4.75
N ASN A 454 -17.48 -14.29 4.77
CA ASN A 454 -17.50 -12.84 4.61
C ASN A 454 -18.80 -12.22 5.13
N ILE A 455 -18.81 -10.89 5.25
CA ILE A 455 -20.01 -10.10 5.49
C ILE A 455 -20.78 -9.92 4.17
N MET A 456 -22.10 -9.99 4.23
CA MET A 456 -23.00 -9.72 3.12
C MET A 456 -23.22 -8.22 2.96
N ALA A 457 -22.85 -7.69 1.79
CA ALA A 457 -23.34 -6.40 1.33
C ALA A 457 -24.84 -6.50 0.92
N PRO A 458 -25.59 -5.39 0.97
CA PRO A 458 -26.99 -5.34 0.49
C PRO A 458 -27.13 -5.78 -0.97
N LEU A 459 -26.16 -5.42 -1.81
CA LEU A 459 -26.00 -5.93 -3.17
C LEU A 459 -24.78 -6.85 -3.23
N PRO A 460 -24.91 -8.10 -3.70
CA PRO A 460 -23.78 -9.00 -3.88
C PRO A 460 -22.70 -8.42 -4.79
N ARG A 461 -21.45 -8.39 -4.33
CA ARG A 461 -20.29 -7.96 -5.14
C ARG A 461 -19.09 -8.88 -4.91
N ASP A 462 -18.30 -8.59 -3.88
CA ASP A 462 -17.09 -9.32 -3.47
C ASP A 462 -17.37 -10.81 -3.24
N ASN A 463 -18.47 -11.14 -2.54
CA ASN A 463 -18.91 -12.53 -2.35
C ASN A 463 -19.19 -13.24 -3.66
N LEU A 464 -19.89 -12.57 -4.58
CA LEU A 464 -20.29 -13.18 -5.85
C LEU A 464 -19.09 -13.38 -6.77
N ARG A 465 -18.14 -12.43 -6.74
CA ARG A 465 -16.85 -12.57 -7.42
C ARG A 465 -16.07 -13.79 -6.91
N VAL A 466 -15.93 -13.97 -5.60
CA VAL A 466 -15.27 -15.15 -5.02
C VAL A 466 -16.00 -16.44 -5.37
N ILE A 467 -17.34 -16.45 -5.34
CA ILE A 467 -18.14 -17.61 -5.79
C ILE A 467 -17.84 -17.92 -7.25
N ASN A 468 -17.80 -16.92 -8.14
CA ASN A 468 -17.48 -17.12 -9.55
C ASN A 468 -16.04 -17.64 -9.73
N THR A 469 -15.08 -17.17 -8.94
CA THR A 469 -13.71 -17.70 -8.92
C THR A 469 -13.69 -19.18 -8.51
N VAL A 470 -14.42 -19.56 -7.45
CA VAL A 470 -14.54 -20.97 -7.01
C VAL A 470 -15.21 -21.83 -8.09
N VAL A 471 -16.29 -21.36 -8.70
CA VAL A 471 -16.99 -22.08 -9.78
C VAL A 471 -16.06 -22.29 -10.97
N THR A 472 -15.27 -21.26 -11.34
CA THR A 472 -14.29 -21.33 -12.42
C THR A 472 -13.18 -22.34 -12.09
N MET A 473 -12.66 -22.32 -10.86
CA MET A 473 -11.68 -23.30 -10.37
C MET A 473 -12.21 -24.73 -10.47
N LEU A 474 -13.43 -25.00 -9.97
CA LEU A 474 -14.04 -26.32 -10.01
C LEU A 474 -14.23 -26.81 -11.46
N ARG A 475 -14.67 -25.94 -12.37
CA ARG A 475 -14.80 -26.25 -13.80
C ARG A 475 -13.45 -26.59 -14.45
N GLN A 476 -12.39 -25.84 -14.14
CA GLN A 476 -11.04 -26.12 -14.64
C GLN A 476 -10.50 -27.48 -14.16
N GLN A 477 -10.94 -27.94 -12.99
CA GLN A 477 -10.65 -29.26 -12.45
C GLN A 477 -11.65 -30.33 -12.89
N GLN A 478 -12.56 -30.02 -13.83
CA GLN A 478 -13.59 -30.93 -14.34
C GLN A 478 -14.58 -31.41 -13.27
N LEU A 479 -14.78 -30.64 -12.19
CA LEU A 479 -15.72 -30.92 -11.11
C LEU A 479 -17.02 -30.15 -11.32
N ALA A 480 -18.17 -30.80 -11.06
CA ALA A 480 -19.49 -30.18 -11.21
C ALA A 480 -19.79 -29.23 -10.04
N PRO A 481 -19.84 -27.90 -10.22
CA PRO A 481 -19.89 -26.96 -9.09
C PRO A 481 -21.07 -27.20 -8.13
N ARG A 482 -22.23 -27.58 -8.65
CA ARG A 482 -23.45 -27.89 -7.85
C ARG A 482 -23.27 -29.02 -6.84
N GLN A 483 -22.33 -29.93 -7.06
CA GLN A 483 -22.08 -31.08 -6.19
C GLN A 483 -21.01 -30.80 -5.13
N HIS A 484 -20.26 -29.72 -5.28
CA HIS A 484 -19.09 -29.39 -4.45
C HIS A 484 -19.27 -28.11 -3.63
N LEU A 485 -20.15 -27.21 -4.05
CA LEU A 485 -20.38 -25.90 -3.42
C LEU A 485 -21.65 -25.90 -2.56
N LEU A 486 -21.50 -25.51 -1.30
CA LEU A 486 -22.59 -25.17 -0.39
C LEU A 486 -22.42 -23.73 0.08
N VAL A 487 -23.53 -23.02 0.27
CA VAL A 487 -23.50 -21.66 0.82
C VAL A 487 -24.56 -21.53 1.89
N ILE A 488 -24.12 -21.12 3.08
CA ILE A 488 -24.95 -20.93 4.27
C ILE A 488 -24.85 -19.47 4.68
N ARG A 489 -25.90 -18.91 5.26
CA ARG A 489 -25.90 -17.54 5.74
C ARG A 489 -26.71 -17.34 7.02
N ASP A 490 -26.30 -16.32 7.76
CA ASP A 490 -27.14 -15.66 8.76
C ASP A 490 -27.67 -14.31 8.20
N TRP A 491 -28.07 -13.36 9.06
CA TRP A 491 -28.51 -12.03 8.62
C TRP A 491 -27.38 -11.15 8.04
N ARG A 492 -26.14 -11.35 8.48
CA ARG A 492 -24.94 -10.57 8.18
C ARG A 492 -23.84 -11.37 7.48
N THR A 493 -23.61 -12.64 7.84
CA THR A 493 -22.49 -13.47 7.41
C THR A 493 -22.92 -14.43 6.29
N LEU A 494 -22.07 -14.58 5.28
CA LEU A 494 -22.13 -15.63 4.26
C LEU A 494 -20.94 -16.57 4.46
N LEU A 495 -21.19 -17.87 4.44
CA LEU A 495 -20.18 -18.91 4.55
C LEU A 495 -20.27 -19.84 3.33
N LEU A 496 -19.23 -19.83 2.51
CA LEU A 496 -19.07 -20.73 1.37
C LEU A 496 -18.32 -21.97 1.85
N LEU A 497 -18.80 -23.16 1.52
CA LEU A 497 -18.13 -24.43 1.77
C LEU A 497 -17.87 -25.11 0.43
N VAL A 498 -16.62 -25.39 0.14
CA VAL A 498 -16.17 -26.03 -1.10
C VAL A 498 -15.53 -27.35 -0.74
N SER A 499 -16.19 -28.44 -1.10
CA SER A 499 -15.75 -29.81 -0.79
C SER A 499 -14.91 -30.39 -1.91
N LYS A 500 -13.88 -31.18 -1.57
CA LYS A 500 -13.01 -31.82 -2.55
C LYS A 500 -13.67 -33.01 -3.26
N GLN A 501 -14.52 -33.74 -2.54
CA GLN A 501 -15.37 -34.81 -3.07
C GLN A 501 -16.83 -34.36 -3.12
N PRO A 502 -17.66 -34.92 -4.03
CA PRO A 502 -19.09 -34.61 -4.09
C PRO A 502 -19.75 -34.85 -2.74
N ILE A 503 -20.56 -33.88 -2.30
CA ILE A 503 -21.26 -33.96 -1.02
C ILE A 503 -22.27 -35.10 -1.08
N ASN A 504 -22.10 -36.08 -0.18
CA ASN A 504 -23.01 -37.21 -0.13
C ASN A 504 -24.33 -36.81 0.55
N LYS A 505 -25.38 -37.63 0.35
CA LYS A 505 -26.73 -37.34 0.89
C LYS A 505 -26.75 -37.23 2.42
N GLN A 506 -25.94 -38.04 3.12
CA GLN A 506 -25.89 -38.04 4.59
C GLN A 506 -25.25 -36.77 5.16
N GLN A 507 -24.15 -36.30 4.55
CA GLN A 507 -23.49 -35.05 4.88
C GLN A 507 -24.42 -33.86 4.63
N ALA A 508 -25.08 -33.87 3.46
CA ALA A 508 -26.08 -32.88 3.10
C ALA A 508 -27.21 -32.83 4.15
N GLU A 509 -27.82 -33.98 4.46
CA GLU A 509 -28.92 -34.07 5.43
C GLU A 509 -28.50 -33.61 6.84
N LYS A 510 -27.32 -34.04 7.31
CA LYS A 510 -26.79 -33.62 8.61
C LYS A 510 -26.62 -32.09 8.69
N LEU A 511 -26.06 -31.48 7.65
CA LEU A 511 -25.89 -30.03 7.59
C LEU A 511 -27.26 -29.32 7.52
N TYR A 512 -28.19 -29.84 6.71
CA TYR A 512 -29.53 -29.28 6.57
C TYR A 512 -30.29 -29.27 7.90
N LEU A 513 -30.29 -30.40 8.62
CA LEU A 513 -30.93 -30.51 9.95
C LEU A 513 -30.28 -29.58 10.97
N TRP A 514 -28.95 -29.49 10.97
CA TRP A 514 -28.21 -28.55 11.83
C TRP A 514 -28.57 -27.09 11.50
N SER A 515 -28.65 -26.73 10.21
CA SER A 515 -29.06 -25.39 9.78
C SER A 515 -30.50 -25.08 10.19
N GLN A 516 -31.42 -26.04 10.13
CA GLN A 516 -32.79 -25.84 10.62
C GLN A 516 -32.84 -25.64 12.13
N GLN A 517 -32.11 -26.45 12.90
CA GLN A 517 -32.03 -26.35 14.36
C GLN A 517 -31.56 -24.95 14.81
N TRP A 518 -30.55 -24.41 14.14
CA TRP A 518 -29.97 -23.11 14.45
C TRP A 518 -30.48 -21.98 13.55
N ARG A 519 -31.56 -22.21 12.79
CA ARG A 519 -32.23 -21.22 11.95
C ARG A 519 -31.31 -20.48 10.98
N PHE A 520 -30.31 -21.15 10.42
CA PHE A 520 -29.48 -20.62 9.33
C PHE A 520 -30.15 -20.84 7.98
N ASP A 521 -30.03 -19.89 7.06
CA ASP A 521 -30.55 -20.04 5.70
C ASP A 521 -29.49 -20.62 4.75
N LEU A 522 -29.96 -21.30 3.72
CA LEU A 522 -29.12 -21.87 2.66
C LEU A 522 -29.26 -21.00 1.40
N ALA A 523 -28.14 -20.67 0.75
CA ALA A 523 -28.14 -19.96 -0.52
C ALA A 523 -27.69 -20.85 -1.69
N ALA A 524 -26.97 -21.94 -1.41
CA ALA A 524 -26.65 -22.98 -2.38
C ALA A 524 -26.54 -24.32 -1.67
N PHE A 525 -27.30 -25.30 -2.15
CA PHE A 525 -27.32 -26.65 -1.58
C PHE A 525 -27.92 -27.62 -2.62
N PRO A 526 -27.43 -28.87 -2.76
CA PRO A 526 -27.98 -29.84 -3.71
C PRO A 526 -29.48 -30.08 -3.49
N GLY A 527 -30.31 -29.74 -4.49
CA GLY A 527 -31.77 -29.91 -4.41
C GLY A 527 -32.52 -28.79 -3.67
N LEU A 528 -31.85 -27.68 -3.34
CA LEU A 528 -32.47 -26.51 -2.72
C LEU A 528 -33.47 -25.84 -3.66
N THR A 529 -34.69 -25.60 -3.17
CA THR A 529 -35.69 -24.82 -3.91
C THR A 529 -35.65 -23.33 -3.53
N ARG A 530 -36.21 -22.48 -4.39
CA ARG A 530 -36.20 -21.02 -4.21
C ARG A 530 -36.91 -20.59 -2.92
N GLU A 531 -37.97 -21.31 -2.54
CA GLU A 531 -38.78 -21.04 -1.34
C GLU A 531 -38.03 -21.35 -0.04
N GLN A 532 -37.02 -22.23 -0.11
CA GLN A 532 -36.23 -22.65 1.05
C GLN A 532 -35.05 -21.72 1.36
N ALA A 533 -34.68 -20.80 0.45
CA ALA A 533 -33.45 -20.02 0.55
C ALA A 533 -33.51 -18.75 1.43
N ASN A 534 -34.69 -18.38 1.91
CA ASN A 534 -34.93 -17.13 2.65
C ASN A 534 -36.06 -17.27 3.68
N ARG A 535 -35.89 -18.19 4.63
CA ARG A 535 -36.91 -18.59 5.60
C ARG A 535 -36.75 -17.90 6.95
N TYR A 536 -35.53 -17.81 7.46
CA TYR A 536 -35.27 -17.36 8.84
C TYR A 536 -34.77 -15.92 8.89
N HIS A 537 -33.78 -15.57 8.09
CA HIS A 537 -33.20 -14.23 7.97
C HIS A 537 -33.73 -13.57 6.69
N ILE A 538 -35.00 -13.17 6.75
CA ILE A 538 -35.77 -12.68 5.60
C ILE A 538 -35.15 -11.37 5.06
N LYS A 539 -34.64 -11.42 3.84
CA LYS A 539 -34.26 -10.23 3.04
C LYS A 539 -35.30 -9.94 1.95
N SER A 540 -35.24 -8.76 1.33
CA SER A 540 -36.17 -8.30 0.30
C SER A 540 -36.19 -9.12 -1.01
N GLY A 541 -35.43 -10.22 -1.08
CA GLY A 541 -35.41 -11.19 -2.18
C GLY A 541 -34.44 -12.34 -1.93
N VAL A 542 -34.32 -13.24 -2.90
CA VAL A 542 -33.43 -14.43 -2.90
C VAL A 542 -32.24 -14.25 -3.84
N LEU A 543 -31.73 -13.02 -3.96
CA LEU A 543 -30.75 -12.64 -4.98
C LEU A 543 -29.48 -13.51 -4.97
N TYR A 544 -28.95 -13.88 -3.80
CA TYR A 544 -27.80 -14.80 -3.72
C TYR A 544 -28.12 -16.17 -4.32
N PHE A 545 -29.29 -16.74 -4.03
CA PHE A 545 -29.69 -18.04 -4.58
C PHE A 545 -29.81 -17.98 -6.10
N ASP A 546 -30.52 -16.98 -6.64
CA ASP A 546 -30.73 -16.84 -8.08
C ASP A 546 -29.40 -16.66 -8.84
N LEU A 547 -28.49 -15.83 -8.30
CA LEU A 547 -27.17 -15.59 -8.90
C LEU A 547 -26.24 -16.81 -8.81
N ILE A 548 -26.21 -17.52 -7.68
CA ILE A 548 -25.39 -18.74 -7.53
C ILE A 548 -25.93 -19.88 -8.41
N ALA A 549 -27.26 -20.02 -8.50
CA ALA A 549 -27.89 -21.00 -9.38
C ALA A 549 -27.54 -20.76 -10.86
N ALA A 550 -27.48 -19.49 -11.27
CA ALA A 550 -27.04 -19.09 -12.61
C ALA A 550 -25.55 -19.39 -12.85
N LEU A 551 -24.67 -19.06 -11.90
CA LEU A 551 -23.23 -19.34 -12.00
C LEU A 551 -22.93 -20.84 -12.03
N THR A 552 -23.67 -21.65 -11.28
CA THR A 552 -23.44 -23.10 -11.17
C THR A 552 -24.20 -23.93 -12.21
N ASP A 553 -24.96 -23.31 -13.11
CA ASP A 553 -25.72 -24.02 -14.15
C ASP A 553 -24.78 -24.81 -15.09
N PRO A 554 -24.95 -26.15 -15.22
CA PRO A 554 -24.13 -26.95 -16.12
C PRO A 554 -24.40 -26.65 -17.60
N ALA A 555 -25.55 -26.04 -17.94
CA ALA A 555 -25.97 -25.86 -19.32
C ALA A 555 -25.33 -24.65 -20.04
N SER A 556 -24.49 -23.82 -19.41
CA SER A 556 -23.87 -22.71 -20.15
C SER A 556 -22.71 -21.97 -19.45
N GLU A 557 -21.51 -22.04 -20.04
CA GLU A 557 -20.48 -21.01 -19.87
C GLU A 557 -20.96 -19.64 -20.39
N VAL A 558 -21.80 -19.64 -21.44
CA VAL A 558 -22.35 -18.43 -22.07
C VAL A 558 -23.25 -17.67 -21.10
N LYS A 559 -24.14 -18.33 -20.34
CA LYS A 559 -24.95 -17.65 -19.30
C LYS A 559 -24.09 -17.08 -18.17
N SER A 560 -22.99 -17.74 -17.81
CA SER A 560 -22.06 -17.23 -16.79
C SER A 560 -21.35 -15.97 -17.31
N ALA A 561 -20.94 -15.97 -18.59
CA ALA A 561 -20.38 -14.81 -19.26
C ALA A 561 -21.40 -13.67 -19.44
N ASP A 562 -22.64 -13.99 -19.79
CA ASP A 562 -23.74 -13.03 -19.93
C ASP A 562 -24.10 -12.40 -18.57
N LEU A 563 -24.22 -13.20 -17.51
CA LEU A 563 -24.40 -12.71 -16.14
C LEU A 563 -23.24 -11.79 -15.75
N THR A 564 -22.01 -12.24 -16.02
CA THR A 564 -20.82 -11.45 -15.75
C THR A 564 -20.89 -10.13 -16.50
N ASN A 565 -21.38 -10.05 -17.74
CA ASN A 565 -21.45 -8.80 -18.50
C ASN A 565 -22.64 -7.90 -18.14
N GLN A 566 -23.78 -8.47 -17.75
CA GLN A 566 -25.02 -7.72 -17.51
C GLN A 566 -25.19 -7.24 -16.07
N TYR A 567 -24.49 -7.86 -15.10
CA TYR A 567 -24.63 -7.48 -13.69
C TYR A 567 -24.02 -6.10 -13.39
N ALA A 568 -24.59 -5.41 -12.39
CA ALA A 568 -24.23 -4.03 -12.02
C ALA A 568 -22.79 -3.88 -11.49
N PHE A 569 -22.15 -4.99 -11.08
CA PHE A 569 -20.78 -5.03 -10.58
C PHE A 569 -19.94 -6.01 -11.39
N ASP A 570 -18.63 -5.77 -11.44
CA ASP A 570 -17.69 -6.71 -12.02
C ASP A 570 -17.48 -7.92 -11.12
N ILE A 571 -17.93 -9.08 -11.59
CA ILE A 571 -17.83 -10.36 -10.88
C ILE A 571 -16.89 -11.34 -11.57
N ALA A 572 -16.09 -10.86 -12.54
CA ALA A 572 -15.08 -11.68 -13.20
C ALA A 572 -14.06 -12.24 -12.18
N PRO A 573 -13.59 -13.49 -12.33
CA PRO A 573 -12.63 -14.08 -11.41
C PRO A 573 -11.34 -13.25 -11.29
N SER A 574 -10.87 -13.02 -10.06
CA SER A 574 -9.58 -12.39 -9.80
C SER A 574 -8.43 -13.34 -10.15
N THR A 575 -7.35 -12.81 -10.70
CA THR A 575 -6.13 -13.58 -11.05
C THR A 575 -4.90 -12.89 -10.45
N ASP A 576 -3.77 -13.58 -10.39
CA ASP A 576 -2.52 -12.98 -9.88
C ASP A 576 -2.05 -11.77 -10.71
N HIS A 577 -2.49 -11.63 -11.97
CA HIS A 577 -2.22 -10.43 -12.79
C HIS A 577 -3.17 -9.25 -12.51
N LYS A 578 -4.34 -9.53 -11.93
CA LYS A 578 -5.37 -8.56 -11.54
C LYS A 578 -5.93 -8.93 -10.15
N PRO A 579 -5.13 -8.80 -9.08
CA PRO A 579 -5.47 -9.31 -7.74
C PRO A 579 -6.35 -8.34 -6.92
N TYR A 580 -7.14 -7.47 -7.56
CA TYR A 580 -7.90 -6.39 -6.92
C TYR A 580 -9.35 -6.81 -6.61
N LEU A 581 -9.50 -7.64 -5.56
CA LEU A 581 -10.78 -8.27 -5.24
C LEU A 581 -11.92 -7.28 -4.97
N PHE A 582 -11.65 -6.17 -4.28
CA PHE A 582 -12.67 -5.18 -3.88
C PHE A 582 -12.97 -4.13 -4.95
N HIS A 583 -12.21 -4.11 -6.05
CA HIS A 583 -12.52 -3.26 -7.20
C HIS A 583 -13.59 -3.92 -8.08
N SER A 584 -14.85 -3.74 -7.69
CA SER A 584 -16.03 -4.34 -8.35
C SER A 584 -16.85 -3.34 -9.17
N PHE A 585 -16.44 -2.08 -9.24
CA PHE A 585 -17.20 -1.02 -9.92
C PHE A 585 -17.14 -1.13 -11.46
N ARG A 586 -18.22 -0.72 -12.14
CA ARG A 586 -18.31 -0.63 -13.60
C ARG A 586 -18.83 0.73 -14.03
N TRP A 587 -18.09 1.37 -14.94
CA TRP A 587 -18.48 2.65 -15.52
C TRP A 587 -19.83 2.61 -16.25
N GLN A 588 -20.13 1.51 -16.93
CA GLN A 588 -21.38 1.31 -17.68
C GLN A 588 -22.62 1.30 -16.76
N SER A 589 -22.45 0.85 -15.51
CA SER A 589 -23.53 0.72 -14.53
C SER A 589 -23.73 1.97 -13.67
N LEU A 590 -22.88 3.00 -13.82
CA LEU A 590 -22.91 4.20 -12.99
C LEU A 590 -24.25 4.94 -13.07
N GLY A 591 -24.77 5.15 -14.28
CA GLY A 591 -26.04 5.85 -14.48
C GLY A 591 -27.21 5.16 -13.78
N GLN A 592 -27.27 3.83 -13.89
CA GLN A 592 -28.29 3.01 -13.23
C GLN A 592 -28.11 3.03 -11.70
N LEU A 593 -26.88 2.90 -11.18
CA LEU A 593 -26.60 2.95 -9.75
C LEU A 593 -26.99 4.31 -9.11
N ILE A 594 -26.75 5.41 -9.81
CA ILE A 594 -27.15 6.75 -9.35
C ILE A 594 -28.67 6.88 -9.33
N ALA A 595 -29.36 6.37 -10.35
CA ALA A 595 -30.82 6.43 -10.45
C ALA A 595 -31.51 5.56 -9.39
N ASP A 596 -31.04 4.32 -9.19
CA ASP A 596 -31.66 3.34 -8.29
C ASP A 596 -31.26 3.58 -6.82
N LEU A 597 -30.06 4.12 -6.55
CA LEU A 597 -29.49 4.26 -5.21
C LEU A 597 -28.79 5.61 -4.99
N PRO A 598 -29.50 6.76 -5.10
CA PRO A 598 -28.90 8.09 -5.11
C PRO A 598 -28.11 8.44 -3.83
N GLN A 599 -28.49 7.87 -2.68
CA GLN A 599 -27.80 8.10 -1.41
C GLN A 599 -26.68 7.09 -1.10
N ARG A 600 -26.61 5.96 -1.81
CA ARG A 600 -25.70 4.84 -1.49
C ARG A 600 -24.68 4.54 -2.57
N TRP A 601 -24.84 5.07 -3.78
CA TRP A 601 -23.91 4.82 -4.88
C TRP A 601 -22.44 5.12 -4.54
N PRO A 602 -22.05 6.15 -3.76
CA PRO A 602 -20.63 6.42 -3.49
C PRO A 602 -19.96 5.28 -2.69
N LEU A 603 -20.70 4.68 -1.75
CA LEU A 603 -20.23 3.53 -0.95
C LEU A 603 -20.06 2.27 -1.81
N LEU A 604 -20.81 2.16 -2.91
CA LEU A 604 -20.77 1.01 -3.82
C LEU A 604 -19.65 1.10 -4.85
N VAL A 605 -19.31 2.31 -5.33
CA VAL A 605 -18.16 2.56 -6.21
C VAL A 605 -16.84 2.34 -5.45
N GLY A 606 -16.84 2.71 -4.18
CA GLY A 606 -15.72 2.57 -3.27
C GLY A 606 -14.89 3.85 -3.14
N TRP A 607 -14.65 4.22 -1.89
CA TRP A 607 -14.08 5.50 -1.53
C TRP A 607 -12.63 5.67 -1.96
N GLY A 608 -11.84 4.60 -1.92
CA GLY A 608 -10.46 4.66 -2.41
C GLY A 608 -10.43 5.10 -3.88
N TYR A 609 -11.28 4.49 -4.70
CA TYR A 609 -11.36 4.77 -6.13
C TYR A 609 -11.85 6.21 -6.40
N ILE A 610 -12.91 6.67 -5.72
CA ILE A 610 -13.41 8.04 -5.85
C ILE A 610 -12.34 9.06 -5.43
N LEU A 611 -11.63 8.84 -4.31
CA LEU A 611 -10.57 9.73 -3.84
C LEU A 611 -9.41 9.82 -4.84
N SER A 612 -9.05 8.71 -5.48
CA SER A 612 -8.03 8.70 -6.53
C SER A 612 -8.49 9.50 -7.77
N LEU A 613 -9.73 9.35 -8.20
CA LEU A 613 -10.28 10.15 -9.31
C LEU A 613 -10.39 11.64 -8.96
N ALA A 614 -10.83 11.96 -7.73
CA ALA A 614 -10.95 13.32 -7.26
C ALA A 614 -9.56 13.99 -7.13
N SER A 615 -8.57 13.27 -6.60
CA SER A 615 -7.19 13.77 -6.55
C SER A 615 -6.60 13.97 -7.94
N LEU A 616 -6.87 13.07 -8.90
CA LEU A 616 -6.50 13.27 -10.30
C LEU A 616 -7.16 14.54 -10.88
N ALA A 617 -8.46 14.71 -10.66
CA ALA A 617 -9.22 15.87 -11.15
C ALA A 617 -8.78 17.20 -10.52
N LEU A 618 -8.28 17.20 -9.29
CA LEU A 618 -7.81 18.40 -8.59
C LEU A 618 -6.33 18.70 -8.88
N ILE A 619 -5.47 17.69 -8.80
CA ILE A 619 -4.01 17.85 -8.85
C ILE A 619 -3.51 17.97 -10.30
N ALA A 620 -4.10 17.24 -11.26
CA ALA A 620 -3.62 17.30 -12.65
C ALA A 620 -3.80 18.69 -13.30
N PRO A 621 -4.93 19.41 -13.13
CA PRO A 621 -5.05 20.79 -13.61
C PRO A 621 -4.09 21.74 -12.90
N LEU A 622 -3.91 21.59 -11.58
CA LEU A 622 -2.98 22.40 -10.81
C LEU A 622 -1.54 22.22 -11.31
N ALA A 623 -1.14 20.97 -11.56
CA ALA A 623 0.13 20.62 -12.18
C ALA A 623 0.29 21.27 -13.57
N LEU A 624 -0.74 21.18 -14.43
CA LEU A 624 -0.72 21.82 -15.75
C LEU A 624 -0.58 23.34 -15.66
N ILE A 625 -1.30 23.98 -14.74
CA ILE A 625 -1.21 25.43 -14.49
C ILE A 625 0.23 25.79 -14.09
N PHE A 626 0.84 25.06 -13.15
CA PHE A 626 2.21 25.36 -12.73
C PHE A 626 3.27 25.05 -13.79
N ILE A 627 3.05 24.08 -14.70
CA ILE A 627 3.92 23.88 -15.88
C ILE A 627 3.87 25.08 -16.82
N MET A 628 2.65 25.60 -17.05
CA MET A 628 2.40 26.64 -18.06
C MET A 628 2.65 28.06 -17.55
N LEU A 629 2.43 28.31 -16.26
CA LEU A 629 2.52 29.64 -15.63
C LEU A 629 3.89 30.30 -15.84
N PRO A 630 5.04 29.62 -15.63
CA PRO A 630 6.35 30.21 -15.91
C PRO A 630 6.57 30.58 -17.37
N LEU A 631 5.97 29.83 -18.31
CA LEU A 631 6.05 30.13 -19.74
C LEU A 631 5.23 31.37 -20.09
N TYR A 632 4.07 31.54 -19.46
CA TYR A 632 3.21 32.71 -19.64
C TYR A 632 3.83 33.98 -19.05
N MET A 633 4.44 33.89 -17.85
CA MET A 633 5.04 35.03 -17.17
C MET A 633 6.38 35.46 -17.81
N ASN A 634 7.15 34.50 -18.32
CA ASN A 634 8.46 34.76 -18.91
C ASN A 634 8.36 34.82 -20.44
N ARG A 635 7.61 35.80 -20.96
CA ARG A 635 7.42 36.08 -22.40
C ARG A 635 8.66 36.69 -23.04
N GLN A 636 9.81 36.03 -22.96
CA GLN A 636 10.91 36.38 -23.86
C GLN A 636 10.65 35.73 -25.22
N PRO A 637 10.45 36.50 -26.30
CA PRO A 637 10.31 35.95 -27.64
C PRO A 637 11.66 35.32 -28.03
N GLN A 638 11.73 34.00 -28.02
CA GLN A 638 12.83 33.26 -28.64
C GLN A 638 12.28 32.49 -29.85
N PRO A 639 13.01 32.48 -30.98
CA PRO A 639 12.50 32.12 -32.31
C PRO A 639 12.27 30.62 -32.55
N SER A 640 11.90 29.82 -31.54
CA SER A 640 11.65 28.39 -31.75
C SER A 640 10.72 27.76 -30.72
N GLU A 641 9.42 28.02 -30.83
CA GLU A 641 8.40 27.25 -30.08
C GLU A 641 8.51 25.74 -30.36
N TYR A 642 8.89 25.36 -31.59
CA TYR A 642 9.19 23.98 -31.98
C TYR A 642 10.31 23.29 -31.19
N ARG A 643 11.23 24.05 -30.53
CA ARG A 643 12.28 23.45 -29.70
C ARG A 643 11.82 23.07 -28.29
N LYS A 644 10.69 23.60 -27.80
CA LYS A 644 10.18 23.34 -26.44
C LYS A 644 9.30 22.09 -26.34
N PHE A 645 8.67 21.68 -27.45
CA PHE A 645 7.80 20.49 -27.48
C PHE A 645 8.57 19.17 -27.24
N ARG A 646 9.80 19.05 -27.77
CA ARG A 646 10.59 17.81 -27.62
C ARG A 646 11.02 17.55 -26.17
N PRO A 647 11.61 18.52 -25.43
CA PRO A 647 11.84 18.36 -23.99
C PRO A 647 10.56 18.03 -23.21
N LEU A 648 9.44 18.70 -23.53
CA LEU A 648 8.15 18.43 -22.88
C LEU A 648 7.79 16.95 -22.98
N VAL A 649 7.71 16.39 -24.19
CA VAL A 649 7.37 14.97 -24.38
C VAL A 649 8.39 14.05 -23.72
N TYR A 650 9.69 14.33 -23.89
CA TYR A 650 10.76 13.51 -23.32
C TYR A 650 10.68 13.42 -21.80
N PHE A 651 10.67 14.56 -21.10
CA PHE A 651 10.69 14.59 -19.63
C PHE A 651 9.35 14.16 -19.01
N SER A 652 8.23 14.38 -19.71
CA SER A 652 6.93 13.83 -19.29
C SER A 652 6.90 12.31 -19.37
N CYS A 653 7.40 11.72 -20.46
CA CYS A 653 7.48 10.27 -20.61
C CYS A 653 8.39 9.64 -19.56
N LEU A 654 9.53 10.28 -19.22
CA LEU A 654 10.41 9.79 -18.16
C LEU A 654 9.73 9.81 -16.79
N GLY A 655 9.01 10.88 -16.45
CA GLY A 655 8.37 11.03 -15.13
C GLY A 655 7.24 10.03 -14.94
N PHE A 656 6.31 9.97 -15.91
CA PHE A 656 5.22 9.01 -15.87
C PHE A 656 5.72 7.56 -15.91
N GLY A 657 6.64 7.26 -16.84
CA GLY A 657 7.18 5.90 -17.02
C GLY A 657 7.91 5.39 -15.78
N PHE A 658 8.70 6.25 -15.11
CA PHE A 658 9.42 5.87 -13.90
C PHE A 658 8.44 5.43 -12.79
N MET A 659 7.44 6.26 -12.49
CA MET A 659 6.44 5.96 -11.45
C MET A 659 5.61 4.72 -11.81
N ALA A 660 5.25 4.55 -13.08
CA ALA A 660 4.47 3.39 -13.52
C ALA A 660 5.27 2.07 -13.43
N ILE A 661 6.58 2.07 -13.76
CA ILE A 661 7.46 0.90 -13.54
C ILE A 661 7.57 0.60 -12.04
N GLU A 662 7.84 1.61 -11.22
CA GLU A 662 7.98 1.46 -9.78
C GLU A 662 6.72 0.85 -9.14
N ILE A 663 5.54 1.37 -9.49
CA ILE A 663 4.26 0.86 -8.98
C ILE A 663 4.00 -0.56 -9.46
N ALA A 664 4.27 -0.89 -10.73
CA ALA A 664 4.11 -2.25 -11.24
C ALA A 664 5.00 -3.26 -10.50
N LEU A 665 6.28 -2.91 -10.28
CA LEU A 665 7.22 -3.74 -9.53
C LEU A 665 6.83 -3.88 -8.05
N LEU A 666 6.36 -2.80 -7.43
CA LEU A 666 5.90 -2.81 -6.05
C LEU A 666 4.74 -3.79 -5.86
N GLN A 667 3.69 -3.67 -6.68
CA GLN A 667 2.48 -4.50 -6.59
C GLN A 667 2.80 -5.99 -6.80
N GLN A 668 3.68 -6.29 -7.75
CA GLN A 668 4.14 -7.65 -8.01
C GLN A 668 4.98 -8.20 -6.84
N THR A 669 5.81 -7.37 -6.22
CA THR A 669 6.69 -7.77 -5.11
C THR A 669 5.93 -8.09 -3.81
N ILE A 670 4.73 -7.55 -3.62
CA ILE A 670 3.86 -7.90 -2.47
C ILE A 670 3.63 -9.41 -2.41
N LEU A 671 3.44 -10.07 -3.56
CA LEU A 671 3.29 -11.52 -3.65
C LEU A 671 4.55 -12.26 -3.14
N LEU A 672 5.73 -11.73 -3.44
CA LEU A 672 7.01 -12.40 -3.16
C LEU A 672 7.52 -12.18 -1.74
N LEU A 673 7.31 -11.00 -1.19
CA LEU A 673 7.78 -10.62 0.15
C LEU A 673 6.72 -10.76 1.23
N ASP A 674 5.50 -11.19 0.89
CA ASP A 674 4.44 -11.54 1.85
C ASP A 674 3.98 -10.36 2.73
N SER A 675 4.42 -9.12 2.44
CA SER A 675 4.00 -7.93 3.16
C SER A 675 4.13 -6.66 2.31
N LEU A 676 3.15 -5.77 2.42
CA LEU A 676 3.17 -4.46 1.74
C LEU A 676 4.35 -3.61 2.22
N THR A 677 4.62 -3.61 3.53
CA THR A 677 5.71 -2.81 4.11
C THR A 677 7.07 -3.28 3.65
N SER A 678 7.35 -4.60 3.67
CA SER A 678 8.64 -5.11 3.15
C SER A 678 8.76 -4.94 1.64
N ALA A 679 7.67 -5.09 0.89
CA ALA A 679 7.66 -4.81 -0.55
C ALA A 679 7.99 -3.34 -0.86
N LEU A 680 7.31 -2.41 -0.18
CA LEU A 680 7.55 -0.97 -0.34
C LEU A 680 8.99 -0.62 0.05
N ALA A 681 9.47 -1.07 1.21
CA ALA A 681 10.85 -0.87 1.65
C ALA A 681 11.88 -1.34 0.61
N THR A 682 11.71 -2.59 0.17
CA THR A 682 12.68 -3.24 -0.71
C THR A 682 12.66 -2.62 -2.09
N VAL A 683 11.48 -2.42 -2.68
CA VAL A 683 11.32 -1.88 -4.04
C VAL A 683 11.75 -0.42 -4.09
N LEU A 684 11.28 0.43 -3.18
CA LEU A 684 11.65 1.85 -3.14
C LEU A 684 13.17 2.01 -2.99
N SER A 685 13.78 1.33 -2.02
CA SER A 685 15.24 1.40 -1.84
C SER A 685 16.00 0.83 -3.04
N ALA A 686 15.56 -0.30 -3.61
CA ALA A 686 16.23 -0.92 -4.75
C ALA A 686 16.12 -0.08 -6.04
N VAL A 687 14.93 0.45 -6.35
CA VAL A 687 14.68 1.32 -7.51
C VAL A 687 15.55 2.57 -7.43
N LEU A 688 15.58 3.21 -6.26
CA LEU A 688 16.35 4.44 -6.03
C LEU A 688 17.87 4.18 -6.03
N ILE A 689 18.36 3.13 -5.36
CA ILE A 689 19.79 2.78 -5.35
C ILE A 689 20.24 2.34 -6.75
N GLY A 690 19.47 1.49 -7.42
CA GLY A 690 19.73 1.04 -8.78
C GLY A 690 19.84 2.20 -9.74
N SER A 691 18.79 3.04 -9.81
CA SER A 691 18.77 4.24 -10.65
C SER A 691 19.86 5.25 -10.26
N GLY A 692 20.14 5.42 -8.97
CA GLY A 692 21.20 6.30 -8.49
C GLY A 692 22.60 5.83 -8.92
N ALA A 693 22.88 4.54 -8.77
CA ALA A 693 24.12 3.92 -9.25
C ALA A 693 24.24 4.02 -10.78
N GLY A 694 23.16 3.78 -11.51
CA GLY A 694 23.10 3.92 -12.96
C GLY A 694 23.39 5.33 -13.44
N SER A 695 22.87 6.33 -12.74
CA SER A 695 23.19 7.74 -13.00
C SER A 695 24.68 8.01 -12.82
N ILE A 696 25.30 7.53 -11.74
CA ILE A 696 26.73 7.75 -11.46
C ILE A 696 27.62 7.05 -12.49
N LEU A 697 27.33 5.78 -12.79
CA LEU A 697 28.16 4.93 -13.65
C LEU A 697 28.01 5.25 -15.14
N PHE A 698 26.78 5.55 -15.59
CA PHE A 698 26.47 5.67 -17.01
C PHE A 698 26.03 7.08 -17.42
N GLY A 699 25.47 7.89 -16.52
CA GLY A 699 24.96 9.24 -16.83
C GLY A 699 26.02 10.23 -17.34
N ALA A 700 27.30 9.97 -17.07
CA ALA A 700 28.42 10.77 -17.59
C ALA A 700 28.81 10.39 -19.04
N LYS A 701 28.38 9.24 -19.56
CA LYS A 701 28.77 8.75 -20.89
C LYS A 701 28.03 9.50 -22.01
N THR A 702 28.74 9.78 -23.10
CA THR A 702 28.14 10.32 -24.32
C THR A 702 27.68 9.17 -25.21
N ILE A 703 26.37 9.12 -25.48
CA ILE A 703 25.74 8.04 -26.24
C ILE A 703 25.05 8.67 -27.46
N SER A 704 25.16 8.04 -28.63
CA SER A 704 24.43 8.49 -29.82
C SER A 704 22.94 8.17 -29.67
N PRO A 705 22.02 8.99 -30.21
CA PRO A 705 20.59 8.73 -30.07
C PRO A 705 20.14 7.36 -30.63
N SER A 706 20.79 6.86 -31.68
CA SER A 706 20.54 5.51 -32.21
C SER A 706 20.91 4.40 -31.22
N ARG A 707 22.08 4.51 -30.57
CA ARG A 707 22.50 3.55 -29.53
C ARG A 707 21.61 3.64 -28.30
N LEU A 708 21.20 4.86 -27.92
CA LEU A 708 20.28 5.02 -26.79
C LEU A 708 18.92 4.38 -27.07
N MET A 709 18.36 4.57 -28.26
CA MET A 709 17.13 3.88 -28.67
C MET A 709 17.27 2.36 -28.59
N LEU A 710 18.37 1.81 -29.12
CA LEU A 710 18.63 0.37 -29.02
C LEU A 710 18.71 -0.11 -27.56
N LEU A 711 19.39 0.65 -26.69
CA LEU A 711 19.46 0.34 -25.25
C LEU A 711 18.10 0.36 -24.59
N ILE A 712 17.26 1.36 -24.89
CA ILE A 712 15.89 1.44 -24.36
C ILE A 712 15.07 0.24 -24.84
N TRP A 713 15.16 -0.13 -26.13
CA TRP A 713 14.43 -1.28 -26.66
C TRP A 713 14.85 -2.61 -26.03
N LEU A 714 16.16 -2.86 -25.92
CA LEU A 714 16.70 -4.04 -25.25
C LEU A 714 16.29 -4.07 -23.77
N TYR A 715 16.37 -2.91 -23.10
CA TYR A 715 15.91 -2.77 -21.72
C TYR A 715 14.44 -3.11 -21.56
N SER A 716 13.57 -2.57 -22.41
CA SER A 716 12.12 -2.86 -22.39
C SER A 716 11.85 -4.35 -22.56
N ALA A 717 12.53 -5.02 -23.50
CA ALA A 717 12.38 -6.45 -23.71
C ALA A 717 12.82 -7.27 -22.48
N VAL A 718 13.98 -6.94 -21.89
CA VAL A 718 14.49 -7.62 -20.68
C VAL A 718 13.58 -7.40 -19.48
N LEU A 719 13.15 -6.15 -19.23
CA LEU A 719 12.30 -5.84 -18.08
C LEU A 719 10.94 -6.54 -18.19
N PHE A 720 10.31 -6.50 -19.36
CA PHE A 720 9.01 -7.15 -19.56
C PHE A 720 9.12 -8.67 -19.43
N SER A 721 10.18 -9.28 -19.98
CA SER A 721 10.44 -10.72 -19.83
C SER A 721 10.69 -11.12 -18.37
N ALA A 722 11.48 -10.33 -17.65
CA ALA A 722 11.73 -10.54 -16.22
C ALA A 722 10.46 -10.39 -15.37
N PHE A 723 9.55 -9.48 -15.77
CA PHE A 723 8.27 -9.29 -15.11
C PHE A 723 7.32 -10.47 -15.30
N ILE A 724 7.28 -11.04 -16.51
CA ILE A 724 6.52 -12.28 -16.77
C ILE A 724 7.09 -13.43 -15.94
N GLY A 725 8.42 -13.57 -15.92
CA GLY A 725 9.15 -14.61 -15.18
C GLY A 725 9.10 -14.52 -13.64
N PHE A 726 8.35 -13.55 -13.10
CA PHE A 726 8.32 -13.28 -11.66
C PHE A 726 7.55 -14.35 -10.88
N LEU A 727 6.58 -15.02 -11.51
CA LEU A 727 5.84 -16.10 -10.86
C LEU A 727 6.74 -17.33 -10.65
N GLU A 728 7.57 -17.65 -11.64
CA GLU A 728 8.56 -18.72 -11.54
C GLU A 728 9.60 -18.39 -10.47
N LEU A 729 10.01 -17.12 -10.36
CA LEU A 729 10.86 -16.63 -9.28
C LEU A 729 10.21 -16.83 -7.90
N PHE A 730 8.91 -16.54 -7.78
CA PHE A 730 8.15 -16.79 -6.56
C PHE A 730 8.17 -18.28 -6.20
N GLN A 731 7.81 -19.16 -7.14
CA GLN A 731 7.83 -20.61 -6.93
C GLN A 731 9.23 -21.12 -6.51
N ALA A 732 10.29 -20.65 -7.19
CA ALA A 732 11.66 -21.08 -6.90
C ALA A 732 12.18 -20.62 -5.52
N THR A 733 11.60 -19.55 -4.95
CA THR A 733 12.04 -18.94 -3.69
C THR A 733 11.11 -19.21 -2.52
N LEU A 734 10.04 -20.01 -2.73
CA LEU A 734 9.05 -20.34 -1.72
C LEU A 734 9.66 -20.87 -0.40
N ALA A 735 10.71 -21.70 -0.48
CA ALA A 735 11.37 -22.29 0.69
C ALA A 735 12.44 -21.38 1.33
N TRP A 736 12.76 -20.23 0.73
CA TRP A 736 13.86 -19.39 1.19
C TRP A 736 13.49 -18.60 2.45
N SER A 737 14.48 -18.22 3.25
CA SER A 737 14.25 -17.33 4.38
C SER A 737 13.73 -15.96 3.91
N HIS A 738 13.00 -15.26 4.77
CA HIS A 738 12.48 -13.93 4.45
C HIS A 738 13.59 -12.95 4.03
N LEU A 739 14.73 -13.00 4.74
CA LEU A 739 15.90 -12.16 4.45
C LEU A 739 16.51 -12.50 3.09
N ALA A 740 16.66 -13.80 2.76
CA ALA A 740 17.19 -14.21 1.45
C ALA A 740 16.32 -13.71 0.28
N ARG A 741 14.99 -13.73 0.44
CA ARG A 741 14.07 -13.18 -0.57
C ARG A 741 14.17 -11.67 -0.69
N ILE A 742 14.22 -10.93 0.43
CA ILE A 742 14.47 -9.49 0.41
C ILE A 742 15.76 -9.18 -0.35
N SER A 743 16.86 -9.88 -0.02
CA SER A 743 18.15 -9.67 -0.68
C SER A 743 18.09 -9.95 -2.18
N LEU A 744 17.45 -11.05 -2.59
CA LEU A 744 17.28 -11.39 -4.00
C LEU A 744 16.47 -10.32 -4.74
N VAL A 745 15.30 -9.97 -4.22
CA VAL A 745 14.43 -8.94 -4.81
C VAL A 745 15.15 -7.62 -4.91
N PHE A 746 15.83 -7.20 -3.84
CA PHE A 746 16.60 -5.98 -3.82
C PHE A 746 17.65 -5.96 -4.93
N ILE A 747 18.46 -7.01 -5.05
CA ILE A 747 19.52 -7.10 -6.07
C ILE A 747 18.91 -7.10 -7.47
N VAL A 748 17.89 -7.92 -7.72
CA VAL A 748 17.24 -8.02 -9.03
C VAL A 748 16.64 -6.68 -9.44
N ILE A 749 15.87 -6.03 -8.57
CA ILE A 749 15.24 -4.73 -8.87
C ILE A 749 16.31 -3.64 -9.02
N ALA A 750 17.34 -3.60 -8.17
CA ALA A 750 18.41 -2.61 -8.28
C ALA A 750 19.15 -2.73 -9.62
N VAL A 751 19.43 -3.95 -10.07
CA VAL A 751 20.06 -4.20 -11.38
C VAL A 751 19.12 -3.81 -12.52
N LEU A 752 17.85 -4.20 -12.45
CA LEU A 752 16.83 -3.90 -13.47
C LEU A 752 16.52 -2.39 -13.56
N THR A 753 16.70 -1.62 -12.50
CA THR A 753 16.41 -0.17 -12.51
C THR A 753 17.65 0.68 -12.80
N MET A 754 18.85 0.09 -12.76
CA MET A 754 20.09 0.78 -13.10
C MET A 754 20.06 1.49 -14.46
N PRO A 755 19.53 0.91 -15.57
CA PRO A 755 19.40 1.63 -16.84
C PRO A 755 18.51 2.88 -16.79
N LEU A 756 17.50 2.93 -15.91
CA LEU A 756 16.60 4.08 -15.78
C LEU A 756 17.36 5.33 -15.31
N GLY A 757 18.34 5.14 -14.43
CA GLY A 757 19.23 6.18 -13.92
C GLY A 757 20.03 6.95 -14.97
N LEU A 758 20.22 6.39 -16.16
CA LEU A 758 20.93 7.03 -17.27
C LEU A 758 20.12 8.15 -17.92
N LEU A 759 18.80 7.99 -18.03
CA LEU A 759 17.99 8.71 -19.02
C LEU A 759 17.74 10.17 -18.66
N LEU A 760 17.51 10.48 -17.39
CA LEU A 760 17.30 11.85 -16.94
C LEU A 760 18.61 12.68 -17.05
N PRO A 761 19.77 12.26 -16.50
CA PRO A 761 21.04 12.96 -16.71
C PRO A 761 21.41 13.09 -18.19
N TYR A 762 21.16 12.06 -19.00
CA TYR A 762 21.41 12.12 -20.45
C TYR A 762 20.62 13.28 -21.10
N GLY A 763 19.33 13.42 -20.77
CA GLY A 763 18.48 14.47 -21.32
C GLY A 763 18.94 15.87 -20.88
N LEU A 764 19.19 16.04 -19.57
CA LEU A 764 19.56 17.34 -19.00
C LEU A 764 20.93 17.83 -19.49
N ARG A 765 21.90 16.95 -19.76
CA ARG A 765 23.23 17.32 -20.26
C ARG A 765 23.25 17.78 -21.72
N ARG A 766 22.21 17.46 -22.50
CA ARG A 766 22.07 17.92 -23.89
C ARG A 766 21.38 19.28 -23.99
N LEU A 767 20.86 19.80 -22.87
CA LEU A 767 20.37 21.17 -22.81
C LEU A 767 21.55 22.14 -22.88
N PRO A 768 21.39 23.35 -23.49
CA PRO A 768 22.47 24.33 -23.55
C PRO A 768 22.95 24.75 -22.15
N GLU A 769 24.26 24.66 -21.86
CA GLU A 769 24.84 25.04 -20.56
C GLU A 769 24.49 26.49 -20.14
N GLN A 770 24.24 27.36 -21.13
CA GLN A 770 23.90 28.77 -20.94
C GLN A 770 22.40 29.01 -20.64
N GLN A 771 21.57 27.96 -20.57
CA GLN A 771 20.12 28.06 -20.35
C GLN A 771 19.68 27.32 -19.07
N PRO A 772 20.09 27.78 -17.87
CA PRO A 772 19.71 27.15 -16.59
C PRO A 772 18.20 27.21 -16.34
N MET A 773 17.50 28.18 -16.94
CA MET A 773 16.04 28.27 -16.94
C MET A 773 15.38 27.05 -17.61
N LEU A 774 15.95 26.55 -18.72
CA LEU A 774 15.41 25.40 -19.45
C LEU A 774 15.59 24.11 -18.65
N LEU A 775 16.71 23.97 -17.93
CA LEU A 775 16.97 22.86 -17.01
C LEU A 775 15.91 22.80 -15.90
N ALA A 776 15.63 23.95 -15.26
CA ALA A 776 14.62 24.05 -14.21
C ALA A 776 13.21 23.69 -14.73
N TRP A 777 12.87 24.10 -15.96
CA TRP A 777 11.61 23.75 -16.60
C TRP A 777 11.49 22.25 -16.91
N CYS A 778 12.56 21.62 -17.41
CA CYS A 778 12.58 20.18 -17.68
C CYS A 778 12.41 19.34 -16.40
N TRP A 779 13.03 19.78 -15.30
CA TRP A 779 12.83 19.18 -13.99
C TRP A 779 11.39 19.34 -13.50
N ALA A 780 10.79 20.52 -13.70
CA ALA A 780 9.39 20.77 -13.37
C ALA A 780 8.46 19.81 -14.13
N ILE A 781 8.61 19.73 -15.46
CA ILE A 781 7.82 18.83 -16.33
C ILE A 781 7.91 17.38 -15.84
N ASN A 782 9.13 16.92 -15.51
CA ASN A 782 9.35 15.58 -15.00
C ASN A 782 8.59 15.35 -13.69
N GLY A 783 8.73 16.26 -12.72
CA GLY A 783 8.02 16.18 -11.43
C GLY A 783 6.50 16.12 -11.60
N PHE A 784 5.90 16.99 -12.40
CA PHE A 784 4.45 16.98 -12.63
C PHE A 784 3.95 15.76 -13.41
N ALA A 785 4.75 15.23 -14.34
CA ALA A 785 4.40 13.98 -15.01
C ALA A 785 4.48 12.79 -14.06
N SER A 786 5.43 12.79 -13.11
CA SER A 786 5.48 11.80 -12.04
C SER A 786 4.25 11.87 -11.13
N VAL A 787 3.74 13.07 -10.81
CA VAL A 787 2.46 13.24 -10.09
C VAL A 787 1.32 12.54 -10.83
N THR A 788 1.24 12.75 -12.15
CA THR A 788 0.24 12.09 -13.00
C THR A 788 0.43 10.57 -12.99
N GLY A 789 1.68 10.10 -13.07
CA GLY A 789 2.03 8.68 -13.00
C GLY A 789 1.55 8.02 -11.71
N VAL A 790 1.78 8.63 -10.55
CA VAL A 790 1.35 8.10 -9.24
C VAL A 790 -0.17 7.99 -9.12
N LEU A 791 -0.91 8.94 -9.70
CA LEU A 791 -2.38 8.95 -9.63
C LEU A 791 -3.02 8.00 -10.65
N VAL A 792 -2.44 7.89 -11.86
CA VAL A 792 -3.03 7.12 -12.97
C VAL A 792 -2.58 5.65 -12.96
N ALA A 793 -1.34 5.34 -12.59
CA ALA A 793 -0.81 3.98 -12.65
C ALA A 793 -1.62 2.97 -11.83
N PRO A 794 -2.05 3.27 -10.58
CA PRO A 794 -2.90 2.37 -9.81
C PRO A 794 -4.26 2.11 -10.49
N ILE A 795 -4.83 3.11 -11.16
CA ILE A 795 -6.09 2.97 -11.92
C ILE A 795 -5.86 2.03 -13.11
N ILE A 796 -4.77 2.19 -13.87
CA ILE A 796 -4.44 1.29 -14.99
C ILE A 796 -4.27 -0.15 -14.49
N ALA A 797 -3.57 -0.34 -13.37
CA ALA A 797 -3.40 -1.67 -12.78
C ALA A 797 -4.73 -2.33 -12.39
N MET A 798 -5.64 -1.56 -11.78
CA MET A 798 -6.95 -2.08 -11.36
C MET A 798 -7.90 -2.36 -12.52
N GLU A 799 -7.90 -1.54 -13.56
CA GLU A 799 -8.81 -1.70 -14.70
C GLU A 799 -8.29 -2.75 -15.69
N PHE A 800 -6.99 -2.70 -16.02
CA PHE A 800 -6.38 -3.47 -17.10
C PHE A 800 -5.32 -4.49 -16.67
N GLY A 801 -4.90 -4.49 -15.39
CA GLY A 801 -3.92 -5.42 -14.85
C GLY A 801 -2.47 -4.91 -14.89
N LEU A 802 -1.59 -5.60 -14.15
CA LEU A 802 -0.19 -5.18 -13.94
C LEU A 802 0.68 -5.23 -15.20
N GLN A 803 0.42 -6.17 -16.11
CA GLN A 803 1.16 -6.30 -17.36
C GLN A 803 0.91 -5.11 -18.30
N VAL A 804 -0.35 -4.64 -18.38
CA VAL A 804 -0.72 -3.46 -19.18
C VAL A 804 -0.10 -2.20 -18.61
N LEU A 805 -0.07 -2.07 -17.28
CA LEU A 805 0.63 -0.97 -16.61
C LEU A 805 2.11 -0.95 -17.01
N LEU A 806 2.82 -2.07 -16.89
CA LEU A 806 4.23 -2.13 -17.27
C LEU A 806 4.45 -1.84 -18.76
N ALA A 807 3.62 -2.41 -19.64
CA ALA A 807 3.70 -2.16 -21.08
C ALA A 807 3.51 -0.67 -21.41
N SER A 808 2.55 0.00 -20.75
CA SER A 808 2.32 1.45 -20.92
C SER A 808 3.54 2.27 -20.50
N ALA A 809 4.20 1.89 -19.39
CA ALA A 809 5.40 2.55 -18.90
C ALA A 809 6.57 2.39 -19.88
N LEU A 810 6.77 1.18 -20.40
CA LEU A 810 7.80 0.90 -21.41
C LEU A 810 7.55 1.65 -22.73
N CYS A 811 6.29 1.80 -23.14
CA CYS A 811 5.91 2.62 -24.28
C CYS A 811 6.30 4.10 -24.09
N CYS A 812 6.16 4.65 -22.88
CA CYS A 812 6.64 6.00 -22.57
C CYS A 812 8.15 6.11 -22.77
N TYR A 813 8.94 5.15 -22.29
CA TYR A 813 10.39 5.17 -22.49
C TYR A 813 10.80 5.04 -23.96
N LEU A 814 10.13 4.17 -24.72
CA LEU A 814 10.33 4.05 -26.17
C LEU A 814 10.00 5.35 -26.90
N LEU A 815 8.91 6.02 -26.53
CA LEU A 815 8.52 7.33 -27.07
C LEU A 815 9.57 8.40 -26.74
N ALA A 816 10.10 8.43 -25.51
CA ALA A 816 11.20 9.33 -25.13
C ALA A 816 12.46 9.08 -25.98
N GLY A 817 12.82 7.81 -26.18
CA GLY A 817 13.91 7.41 -27.08
C GLY A 817 13.67 7.88 -28.51
N TRP A 818 12.44 7.79 -29.00
CA TRP A 818 12.07 8.11 -30.38
C TRP A 818 12.14 9.62 -30.64
N VAL A 819 11.59 10.43 -29.73
CA VAL A 819 11.66 11.89 -29.81
C VAL A 819 13.12 12.38 -29.87
N ASN A 820 13.98 11.75 -29.08
CA ASN A 820 15.41 12.05 -29.06
C ASN A 820 16.11 11.61 -30.36
N LEU A 821 15.79 10.42 -30.90
CA LEU A 821 16.32 9.97 -32.19
C LEU A 821 15.90 10.90 -33.34
N ALA A 822 14.61 11.25 -33.41
CA ALA A 822 14.04 12.14 -34.40
C ALA A 822 14.72 13.53 -34.39
N SER A 823 15.21 13.98 -33.23
CA SER A 823 15.90 15.26 -33.09
C SER A 823 17.24 15.38 -33.82
N THR A 824 17.84 14.26 -34.24
CA THR A 824 19.11 14.25 -34.99
C THR A 824 18.97 14.17 -36.49
N ARG A 825 17.75 13.94 -37.01
CA ARG A 825 17.46 13.88 -38.44
C ARG A 825 16.87 15.18 -39.00
N SER A 826 16.63 16.17 -38.14
CA SER A 826 16.22 17.55 -38.46
C SER A 826 17.36 18.51 -38.16
#